data_AF-A0A3D3GVL2-F1
#
_entry.id   AF-A0A3D3GVL2-F1
#
_cell.length_a   1.000
_cell.length_b   1.000
_cell.length_c   1.000
_cell.angle_alpha   90.00
_cell.angle_beta   90.00
_cell.angle_gamma   90.00
#
_symmetry.space_group_name_H-M   'P 1'
#
loop_
_entity.id
_entity.type
_entity.pdbx_description
1 polymer ?
#
loop_
_entity_poly.entity_id
_entity_poly.type
_entity_poly.pdbx_seq_one_letter_code
_entity_poly.pdbx_strand_id
1 'polypeptide(L)'
;LAVQGDWPWMSALVFTQNAVSTSLEVAGTQYDSEPFSNSPPGQASATIVDCGIGDALCTLAEKKICLIARGEIDFSVKVENCQKSGGIGVIIFNNISGVISGTLGEKFSGTIPVVAISQNDGILLLNQLDSIATINISEQVALTQIANCGASFIGEKWVLTASHCVDGANINFLKVNIGEYDLSNGANNAKAIKRIYMHPEYDEGNVLNNDIALIELVETVNNPAVTLLDYDTSRQLALANSSATVIGWGNINAYGPNDESPPNSQPDKLRQVELSLLSNEQCKDTLAQAYTDLEGINYLPNQVGINDSMICAEFLDGGKGSCQGDSGGPLLVNTNQGWQQIGIVSYGVGCADAAFPDVYARVGNFTDWIKSITQGIAVESSPDFAITPQNTAQSKLLTVINNSNITTSLTFILKSDKMDSTGFSLNTDNCSTLVAKQSCQIEVSFDAKNVGQQRIEIGIDSGDTNIPISPYFISAQAIPANSNINTQLSNGSSELLWFSGGDQPWLLDNTEAAINSGSIGNDQQSSVLLTFSGAGSLTFDWSVSSEENTDNPDEPFDALYLLVDGEQVSFISGEVAYTKVTIDDLSAGEHQITWLYKKDGGASEGKDKGYLKNVIFTPIAISVPTTPAPAAAQTSSKSSGSSSYIALFILLLLTLNRRRI
;
A
#
# COMPACT_ATOMS: atom_id res chain seq x y z
N LEU A 1 -32.92 0.90 -2.07
CA LEU A 1 -32.36 1.31 -3.38
C LEU A 1 -32.49 2.82 -3.47
N ALA A 2 -31.43 3.50 -3.87
CA ALA A 2 -31.53 4.91 -4.25
C ALA A 2 -32.23 5.05 -5.61
N VAL A 3 -32.82 6.22 -5.84
CA VAL A 3 -33.39 6.56 -7.15
C VAL A 3 -32.28 7.10 -8.04
N GLN A 4 -32.20 6.59 -9.27
CA GLN A 4 -31.18 7.03 -10.22
C GLN A 4 -31.38 8.51 -10.57
N GLY A 5 -30.31 9.30 -10.41
CA GLY A 5 -30.30 10.73 -10.70
C GLY A 5 -30.51 11.66 -9.50
N ASP A 6 -30.91 11.13 -8.33
CA ASP A 6 -31.08 11.94 -7.11
C ASP A 6 -29.74 12.39 -6.52
N TRP A 7 -28.67 11.63 -6.78
CA TRP A 7 -27.34 11.83 -6.19
C TRP A 7 -26.27 12.05 -7.26
N PRO A 8 -26.37 13.11 -8.09
CA PRO A 8 -25.48 13.30 -9.22
C PRO A 8 -24.02 13.52 -8.81
N TRP A 9 -23.71 13.94 -7.59
CA TRP A 9 -22.35 14.10 -7.07
C TRP A 9 -21.76 12.81 -6.47
N MET A 10 -22.56 11.76 -6.27
CA MET A 10 -22.07 10.52 -5.68
C MET A 10 -20.98 9.94 -6.58
N SER A 11 -19.83 9.64 -5.99
CA SER A 11 -18.66 9.18 -6.72
C SER A 11 -18.14 7.89 -6.12
N ALA A 12 -17.55 7.04 -6.96
CA ALA A 12 -16.92 5.80 -6.55
C ALA A 12 -15.42 5.86 -6.84
N LEU A 13 -14.60 5.51 -5.85
CA LEU A 13 -13.19 5.23 -6.06
C LEU A 13 -13.09 3.82 -6.62
N VAL A 14 -12.56 3.71 -7.84
CA VAL A 14 -12.58 2.47 -8.60
C VAL A 14 -11.23 2.13 -9.19
N PHE A 15 -10.96 0.83 -9.28
CA PHE A 15 -9.87 0.29 -10.09
C PHE A 15 -10.44 -0.21 -11.40
N THR A 16 -9.90 0.27 -12.52
CA THR A 16 -10.32 -0.18 -13.85
C THR A 16 -9.35 -1.21 -14.40
N GLN A 17 -9.86 -2.37 -14.80
CA GLN A 17 -9.08 -3.44 -15.43
C GLN A 17 -9.76 -3.96 -16.69
N ASN A 18 -9.01 -4.59 -17.59
CA ASN A 18 -9.60 -5.35 -18.69
C ASN A 18 -10.27 -6.60 -18.12
N ALA A 19 -11.53 -6.85 -18.49
CA ALA A 19 -12.28 -8.02 -18.05
C ALA A 19 -11.62 -9.29 -18.60
N VAL A 20 -11.18 -10.16 -17.70
CA VAL A 20 -10.74 -11.49 -18.08
C VAL A 20 -11.97 -12.40 -18.03
N SER A 21 -12.36 -12.94 -19.18
CA SER A 21 -13.41 -13.97 -19.26
C SER A 21 -12.75 -15.34 -19.25
N THR A 22 -13.30 -16.25 -18.44
CA THR A 22 -12.82 -17.62 -18.33
C THR A 22 -13.92 -18.60 -18.68
N SER A 23 -13.52 -19.78 -19.15
CA SER A 23 -14.41 -20.94 -19.24
C SER A 23 -13.62 -22.20 -18.96
N LEU A 24 -14.24 -23.12 -18.22
CA LEU A 24 -13.71 -24.45 -17.98
C LEU A 24 -14.71 -25.52 -18.46
N GLU A 25 -14.26 -26.35 -19.39
CA GLU A 25 -14.99 -27.56 -19.79
C GLU A 25 -14.18 -28.80 -19.40
N VAL A 26 -14.79 -29.76 -18.70
CA VAL A 26 -14.18 -31.07 -18.44
C VAL A 26 -15.10 -32.17 -18.91
N ALA A 27 -14.58 -33.04 -19.78
CA ALA A 27 -15.33 -34.18 -20.34
C ALA A 27 -16.71 -33.80 -20.94
N GLY A 28 -16.84 -32.60 -21.54
CA GLY A 28 -18.11 -32.12 -22.12
C GLY A 28 -19.05 -31.45 -21.12
N THR A 29 -18.67 -31.33 -19.85
CA THR A 29 -19.43 -30.62 -18.81
C THR A 29 -18.80 -29.25 -18.57
N GLN A 30 -19.62 -28.20 -18.60
CA GLN A 30 -19.19 -26.84 -18.28
C GLN A 30 -19.21 -26.63 -16.77
N TYR A 31 -18.17 -25.97 -16.26
CA TYR A 31 -18.00 -25.61 -14.86
C TYR A 31 -17.91 -24.10 -14.74
N ASP A 32 -18.54 -23.54 -13.71
CA ASP A 32 -18.37 -22.13 -13.38
C ASP A 32 -16.91 -21.90 -12.98
N SER A 33 -16.29 -20.91 -13.60
CA SER A 33 -14.88 -20.60 -13.39
C SER A 33 -14.66 -19.10 -13.28
N GLU A 34 -13.73 -18.71 -12.43
CA GLU A 34 -13.34 -17.31 -12.22
C GLU A 34 -11.88 -17.08 -12.67
N PRO A 35 -11.54 -15.88 -13.17
CA PRO A 35 -10.16 -15.52 -13.44
C PRO A 35 -9.36 -15.28 -12.15
N PHE A 36 -8.07 -15.59 -12.20
CA PHE A 36 -7.10 -14.94 -11.30
C PHE A 36 -6.64 -13.61 -11.91
N SER A 37 -6.44 -12.58 -11.08
CA SER A 37 -5.78 -11.35 -11.53
C SER A 37 -4.36 -11.68 -12.03
N ASN A 38 -3.95 -11.06 -13.14
CA ASN A 38 -2.70 -11.34 -13.85
C ASN A 38 -2.56 -12.78 -14.44
N SER A 39 -3.65 -13.53 -14.56
CA SER A 39 -3.66 -14.82 -15.29
C SER A 39 -3.36 -14.61 -16.78
N PRO A 40 -2.39 -15.34 -17.38
CA PRO A 40 -2.09 -15.20 -18.79
C PRO A 40 -3.28 -15.58 -19.68
N PRO A 41 -3.63 -14.76 -20.70
CA PRO A 41 -4.66 -15.13 -21.67
C PRO A 41 -4.17 -16.31 -22.51
N GLY A 42 -5.08 -17.19 -22.89
CA GLY A 42 -4.75 -18.37 -23.68
C GLY A 42 -5.74 -19.51 -23.53
N GLN A 43 -5.53 -20.54 -24.34
CA GLN A 43 -6.31 -21.76 -24.29
C GLN A 43 -5.38 -22.95 -24.06
N ALA A 44 -5.77 -23.83 -23.13
CA ALA A 44 -5.11 -25.10 -22.89
C ALA A 44 -6.12 -26.22 -22.92
N SER A 45 -5.80 -27.33 -23.59
CA SER A 45 -6.64 -28.52 -23.60
C SER A 45 -5.76 -29.76 -23.44
N ALA A 46 -5.90 -30.44 -22.31
CA ALA A 46 -5.16 -31.65 -21.98
C ALA A 46 -5.85 -32.42 -20.85
N THR A 47 -5.32 -33.58 -20.53
CA THR A 47 -5.83 -34.39 -19.42
C THR A 47 -5.49 -33.79 -18.06
N ILE A 48 -6.38 -33.95 -17.08
CA ILE A 48 -6.20 -33.42 -15.72
C ILE A 48 -5.28 -34.35 -14.92
N VAL A 49 -4.43 -33.77 -14.07
CA VAL A 49 -3.67 -34.47 -13.04
C VAL A 49 -3.78 -33.77 -11.69
N ASP A 50 -3.85 -34.54 -10.61
CA ASP A 50 -3.85 -34.03 -9.24
C ASP A 50 -2.42 -33.64 -8.83
N CYS A 51 -2.26 -32.38 -8.40
CA CYS A 51 -1.01 -31.81 -7.95
C CYS A 51 -1.07 -31.36 -6.48
N GLY A 52 -2.07 -31.83 -5.72
CA GLY A 52 -2.22 -31.56 -4.29
C GLY A 52 -2.36 -30.08 -3.99
N ILE A 53 -1.60 -29.58 -3.02
CA ILE A 53 -1.61 -28.15 -2.64
C ILE A 53 -0.57 -27.31 -3.40
N GLY A 54 0.19 -27.89 -4.34
CA GLY A 54 1.16 -27.17 -5.16
C GLY A 54 2.39 -26.64 -4.41
N ASP A 55 2.70 -27.22 -3.25
CA ASP A 55 3.89 -26.94 -2.42
C ASP A 55 5.20 -27.50 -3.01
N ALA A 56 5.10 -28.33 -4.05
CA ALA A 56 6.25 -28.91 -4.75
C ALA A 56 5.99 -29.06 -6.26
N LEU A 57 7.06 -29.38 -7.01
CA LEU A 57 6.97 -29.69 -8.44
C LEU A 57 6.04 -30.88 -8.70
N CYS A 58 5.00 -30.65 -9.51
CA CYS A 58 4.06 -31.69 -9.90
C CYS A 58 4.64 -32.58 -11.00
N THR A 59 5.40 -33.61 -10.62
CA THR A 59 6.14 -34.49 -11.55
C THR A 59 5.30 -35.16 -12.65
N LEU A 60 3.98 -35.24 -12.49
CA LEU A 60 3.05 -35.83 -13.46
C LEU A 60 2.42 -34.79 -14.41
N ALA A 61 2.80 -33.52 -14.31
CA ALA A 61 2.19 -32.41 -15.04
C ALA A 61 2.61 -32.29 -16.51
N GLU A 62 3.61 -33.05 -17.00
CA GLU A 62 4.12 -32.88 -18.36
C GLU A 62 3.00 -32.97 -19.41
N LYS A 63 2.71 -31.85 -20.08
CA LYS A 63 1.63 -31.66 -21.08
C LYS A 63 0.22 -31.94 -20.55
N LYS A 64 0.00 -31.78 -19.24
CA LYS A 64 -1.29 -31.94 -18.56
C LYS A 64 -1.79 -30.61 -17.97
N ILE A 65 -3.05 -30.61 -17.56
CA ILE A 65 -3.65 -29.54 -16.75
C ILE A 65 -3.55 -29.94 -15.27
N CYS A 66 -2.93 -29.09 -14.46
CA CYS A 66 -2.78 -29.33 -13.03
C CYS A 66 -4.06 -28.95 -12.30
N LEU A 67 -4.61 -29.86 -11.51
CA LEU A 67 -5.66 -29.59 -10.53
C LEU A 67 -5.00 -29.41 -9.16
N ILE A 68 -5.17 -28.23 -8.56
CA ILE A 68 -4.47 -27.84 -7.34
C ILE A 68 -5.50 -27.32 -6.32
N ALA A 69 -5.42 -27.79 -5.08
CA ALA A 69 -6.23 -27.29 -3.98
C ALA A 69 -5.67 -25.97 -3.43
N ARG A 70 -6.55 -25.08 -2.96
CA ARG A 70 -6.17 -23.97 -2.06
C ARG A 70 -5.47 -24.52 -0.82
N GLY A 71 -4.53 -23.75 -0.29
CA GLY A 71 -3.79 -24.00 0.94
C GLY A 71 -2.78 -22.87 1.16
N GLU A 72 -1.90 -23.01 2.15
CA GLU A 72 -0.89 -22.02 2.62
C GLU A 72 0.19 -21.60 1.60
N ILE A 73 0.02 -21.93 0.32
CA ILE A 73 1.01 -21.66 -0.72
C ILE A 73 0.47 -20.57 -1.62
N ASP A 74 1.31 -19.60 -1.98
CA ASP A 74 0.96 -18.55 -2.94
C ASP A 74 0.49 -19.14 -4.27
N PHE A 75 -0.55 -18.53 -4.85
CA PHE A 75 -1.10 -18.99 -6.13
C PHE A 75 -0.06 -18.95 -7.25
N SER A 76 0.80 -17.92 -7.27
CA SER A 76 1.92 -17.80 -8.22
C SER A 76 2.85 -19.01 -8.14
N VAL A 77 3.26 -19.40 -6.93
CA VAL A 77 4.15 -20.54 -6.67
C VAL A 77 3.52 -21.87 -7.12
N LYS A 78 2.22 -22.08 -6.83
CA LYS A 78 1.48 -23.27 -7.30
C LYS A 78 1.56 -23.40 -8.82
N VAL A 79 1.29 -22.29 -9.53
CA VAL A 79 1.28 -22.26 -11.00
C VAL A 79 2.68 -22.43 -11.56
N GLU A 80 3.68 -21.79 -10.98
CA GLU A 80 5.07 -21.96 -11.37
C GLU A 80 5.54 -23.40 -11.20
N ASN A 81 5.16 -24.07 -10.11
CA ASN A 81 5.53 -25.47 -9.87
C ASN A 81 4.93 -26.42 -10.90
N CYS A 82 3.67 -26.18 -11.30
CA CYS A 82 3.03 -26.88 -12.40
C CYS A 82 3.77 -26.62 -13.73
N GLN A 83 4.01 -25.35 -14.06
CA GLN A 83 4.67 -24.95 -15.31
C GLN A 83 6.10 -25.48 -15.41
N LYS A 84 6.89 -25.40 -14.34
CA LYS A 84 8.27 -25.95 -14.27
C LYS A 84 8.28 -27.47 -14.50
N SER A 85 7.18 -28.15 -14.20
CA SER A 85 6.99 -29.58 -14.45
C SER A 85 6.41 -29.90 -15.84
N GLY A 86 6.28 -28.89 -16.71
CA GLY A 86 5.77 -29.03 -18.07
C GLY A 86 4.24 -28.99 -18.19
N GLY A 87 3.53 -28.61 -17.13
CA GLY A 87 2.09 -28.35 -17.18
C GLY A 87 1.74 -27.22 -18.13
N ILE A 88 0.58 -27.33 -18.78
CA ILE A 88 0.15 -26.38 -19.82
C ILE A 88 -1.09 -25.56 -19.43
N GLY A 89 -1.64 -25.78 -18.23
CA GLY A 89 -2.77 -25.05 -17.67
C GLY A 89 -3.03 -25.47 -16.23
N VAL A 90 -3.72 -24.63 -15.45
CA VAL A 90 -3.98 -24.88 -14.03
C VAL A 90 -5.45 -24.60 -13.69
N ILE A 91 -6.03 -25.49 -12.90
CA ILE A 91 -7.32 -25.34 -12.25
C ILE A 91 -7.06 -25.32 -10.74
N ILE A 92 -7.37 -24.21 -10.09
CA ILE A 92 -7.26 -24.08 -8.64
C ILE A 92 -8.65 -24.14 -8.04
N PHE A 93 -8.89 -25.05 -7.10
CA PHE A 93 -10.17 -25.16 -6.42
C PHE A 93 -10.06 -24.79 -4.95
N ASN A 94 -11.10 -24.15 -4.42
CA ASN A 94 -11.13 -23.81 -3.01
C ASN A 94 -11.11 -25.08 -2.13
N ASN A 95 -10.41 -25.06 -1.00
CA ASN A 95 -10.39 -26.17 -0.04
C ASN A 95 -11.42 -26.01 1.08
N ILE A 96 -12.07 -24.84 1.17
CA ILE A 96 -13.23 -24.52 2.01
C ILE A 96 -14.44 -24.14 1.15
N SER A 97 -15.64 -24.14 1.73
CA SER A 97 -16.88 -23.86 1.00
C SER A 97 -16.88 -22.47 0.36
N GLY A 98 -17.23 -22.39 -0.92
CA GLY A 98 -17.31 -21.14 -1.68
C GLY A 98 -16.44 -21.13 -2.93
N VAL A 99 -16.48 -20.02 -3.65
CA VAL A 99 -15.57 -19.72 -4.78
C VAL A 99 -14.26 -19.16 -4.25
N ILE A 100 -13.24 -19.15 -5.08
CA ILE A 100 -11.93 -18.60 -4.76
C ILE A 100 -11.62 -17.44 -5.71
N SER A 101 -11.31 -16.28 -5.16
CA SER A 101 -10.71 -15.15 -5.87
C SER A 101 -9.25 -15.03 -5.44
N GLY A 102 -8.38 -14.53 -6.32
CA GLY A 102 -6.98 -14.34 -6.01
C GLY A 102 -6.21 -13.66 -7.13
N THR A 103 -5.01 -13.19 -6.80
CA THR A 103 -4.05 -12.62 -7.76
C THR A 103 -2.85 -13.55 -7.90
N LEU A 104 -2.28 -13.63 -9.11
CA LEU A 104 -0.95 -14.23 -9.30
C LEU A 104 0.17 -13.24 -8.95
N GLY A 105 -0.16 -11.97 -8.70
CA GLY A 105 0.80 -10.91 -8.39
C GLY A 105 1.42 -10.28 -9.66
N GLU A 106 1.81 -9.01 -9.56
CA GLU A 106 2.31 -8.23 -10.71
C GLU A 106 3.67 -8.73 -11.24
N LYS A 107 4.43 -9.44 -10.40
CA LYS A 107 5.73 -10.04 -10.75
C LYS A 107 5.60 -11.46 -11.31
N PHE A 108 4.39 -11.98 -11.48
CA PHE A 108 4.17 -13.30 -12.03
C PHE A 108 4.64 -13.38 -13.48
N SER A 109 5.49 -14.37 -13.77
CA SER A 109 6.08 -14.58 -15.10
C SER A 109 5.60 -15.87 -15.77
N GLY A 110 4.58 -16.53 -15.20
CA GLY A 110 3.99 -17.71 -15.83
C GLY A 110 3.27 -17.38 -17.13
N THR A 111 3.12 -18.40 -17.97
CA THR A 111 2.62 -18.28 -19.35
C THR A 111 1.42 -19.19 -19.62
N ILE A 112 1.05 -20.02 -18.65
CA ILE A 112 -0.06 -20.97 -18.78
C ILE A 112 -1.35 -20.40 -18.19
N PRO A 113 -2.51 -20.69 -18.79
CA PRO A 113 -3.80 -20.18 -18.30
C PRO A 113 -4.18 -20.82 -16.95
N VAL A 114 -4.69 -19.99 -16.04
CA VAL A 114 -5.11 -20.38 -14.68
C VAL A 114 -6.56 -19.95 -14.42
N VAL A 115 -7.39 -20.90 -13.97
CA VAL A 115 -8.78 -20.64 -13.56
C VAL A 115 -9.05 -21.11 -12.13
N ALA A 116 -9.95 -20.40 -11.47
CA ALA A 116 -10.48 -20.71 -10.15
C ALA A 116 -11.83 -21.43 -10.26
N ILE A 117 -12.09 -22.41 -9.39
CA ILE A 117 -13.41 -23.08 -9.26
C ILE A 117 -13.80 -23.29 -7.80
N SER A 118 -15.07 -23.60 -7.56
CA SER A 118 -15.58 -23.88 -6.22
C SER A 118 -14.99 -25.15 -5.61
N GLN A 119 -15.07 -25.29 -4.28
CA GLN A 119 -14.70 -26.52 -3.57
C GLN A 119 -15.46 -27.74 -4.09
N ASN A 120 -16.77 -27.59 -4.33
CA ASN A 120 -17.61 -28.69 -4.81
C ASN A 120 -17.17 -29.17 -6.18
N ASP A 121 -16.89 -28.24 -7.11
CA ASP A 121 -16.41 -28.58 -8.45
C ASP A 121 -15.03 -29.21 -8.42
N GLY A 122 -14.13 -28.69 -7.59
CA GLY A 122 -12.81 -29.29 -7.37
C GLY A 122 -12.87 -30.75 -6.89
N ILE A 123 -13.75 -31.04 -5.92
CA ILE A 123 -13.97 -32.40 -5.42
C ILE A 123 -14.55 -33.30 -6.52
N LEU A 124 -15.42 -32.78 -7.40
CA LEU A 124 -15.91 -33.52 -8.55
C LEU A 124 -14.79 -33.81 -9.55
N LEU A 125 -13.91 -32.85 -9.82
CA LEU A 125 -12.80 -33.01 -10.76
C LEU A 125 -11.70 -33.96 -10.25
N LEU A 126 -11.50 -34.07 -8.93
CA LEU A 126 -10.64 -35.10 -8.34
C LEU A 126 -11.10 -36.53 -8.68
N ASN A 127 -12.39 -36.72 -9.01
CA ASN A 127 -12.92 -38.01 -9.48
C ASN A 127 -12.90 -38.15 -11.01
N GLN A 128 -12.39 -37.15 -11.73
CA GLN A 128 -12.32 -37.10 -13.19
C GLN A 128 -10.89 -36.91 -13.71
N LEU A 129 -9.87 -37.29 -12.92
CA LEU A 129 -8.48 -37.30 -13.37
C LEU A 129 -8.34 -38.06 -14.69
N ASP A 130 -7.37 -37.64 -15.50
CA ASP A 130 -7.15 -38.09 -16.88
C ASP A 130 -8.27 -37.73 -17.90
N SER A 131 -9.37 -37.08 -17.49
CA SER A 131 -10.33 -36.49 -18.42
C SER A 131 -9.74 -35.25 -19.09
N ILE A 132 -10.13 -34.99 -20.34
CA ILE A 132 -9.72 -33.76 -21.04
C ILE A 132 -10.45 -32.57 -20.41
N ALA A 133 -9.66 -31.66 -19.85
CA ALA A 133 -10.09 -30.31 -19.51
C ALA A 133 -9.71 -29.35 -20.65
N THR A 134 -10.58 -28.40 -20.93
CA THR A 134 -10.29 -27.25 -21.79
C THR A 134 -10.50 -25.99 -20.98
N ILE A 135 -9.40 -25.27 -20.74
CA ILE A 135 -9.38 -23.95 -20.13
C ILE A 135 -9.28 -22.94 -21.26
N ASN A 136 -10.13 -21.92 -21.23
CA ASN A 136 -9.99 -20.76 -22.09
C ASN A 136 -10.04 -19.50 -21.24
N ILE A 137 -9.04 -18.64 -21.41
CA ILE A 137 -8.94 -17.33 -20.81
C ILE A 137 -8.84 -16.34 -21.96
N SER A 138 -9.94 -15.63 -22.20
CA SER A 138 -9.97 -14.53 -23.14
C SER A 138 -9.98 -13.23 -22.37
N GLU A 139 -8.97 -12.41 -22.61
CA GLU A 139 -9.03 -11.00 -22.26
C GLU A 139 -10.13 -10.38 -23.13
N GLN A 140 -11.28 -10.09 -22.52
CA GLN A 140 -12.25 -9.20 -23.13
C GLN A 140 -11.80 -7.78 -22.83
N VAL A 141 -11.77 -6.95 -23.86
CA VAL A 141 -11.60 -5.51 -23.71
C VAL A 141 -12.92 -4.91 -23.20
N ALA A 142 -13.40 -5.40 -22.06
CA ALA A 142 -14.48 -4.77 -21.32
C ALA A 142 -13.84 -4.20 -20.06
N LEU A 143 -13.81 -2.88 -19.94
CA LEU A 143 -13.36 -2.26 -18.70
C LEU A 143 -14.34 -2.68 -17.59
N THR A 144 -13.86 -3.35 -16.55
CA THR A 144 -14.63 -3.59 -15.31
C THR A 144 -14.11 -2.68 -14.21
N GLN A 145 -14.96 -2.43 -13.22
CA GLN A 145 -14.59 -1.65 -12.05
C GLN A 145 -14.96 -2.39 -10.78
N ILE A 146 -14.13 -2.24 -9.75
CA ILE A 146 -14.45 -2.64 -8.39
C ILE A 146 -14.38 -1.36 -7.56
N ALA A 147 -15.45 -1.06 -6.83
CA ALA A 147 -15.46 0.07 -5.91
C ALA A 147 -14.86 -0.37 -4.58
N ASN A 148 -13.84 0.35 -4.12
CA ASN A 148 -13.26 0.15 -2.80
C ASN A 148 -13.90 1.11 -1.78
N CYS A 149 -14.02 2.38 -2.16
CA CYS A 149 -14.60 3.43 -1.34
C CYS A 149 -15.59 4.31 -2.13
N GLY A 150 -16.48 4.97 -1.40
CA GLY A 150 -17.26 6.10 -1.86
C GLY A 150 -16.48 7.42 -1.83
N ALA A 151 -17.04 8.42 -2.51
CA ALA A 151 -16.56 9.79 -2.53
C ALA A 151 -17.69 10.74 -2.96
N SER A 152 -17.46 12.05 -2.88
CA SER A 152 -18.39 13.06 -3.37
C SER A 152 -17.70 14.11 -4.25
N PHE A 153 -18.34 14.45 -5.36
CA PHE A 153 -17.85 15.51 -6.24
C PHE A 153 -18.24 16.89 -5.68
N ILE A 154 -17.24 17.73 -5.41
CA ILE A 154 -17.43 19.07 -4.81
C ILE A 154 -17.22 20.21 -5.82
N GLY A 155 -17.04 19.87 -7.10
CA GLY A 155 -17.01 20.83 -8.21
C GLY A 155 -15.67 20.93 -8.93
N GLU A 156 -15.72 21.46 -10.15
CA GLU A 156 -14.59 21.59 -11.07
C GLU A 156 -13.85 20.27 -11.31
N LYS A 157 -12.80 20.00 -10.54
CA LYS A 157 -11.92 18.83 -10.64
C LYS A 157 -11.69 18.20 -9.26
N TRP A 158 -12.49 18.55 -8.28
CA TRP A 158 -12.27 18.20 -6.87
C TRP A 158 -13.29 17.18 -6.40
N VAL A 159 -12.77 16.14 -5.75
CA VAL A 159 -13.54 15.06 -5.15
C VAL A 159 -13.10 14.93 -3.69
N LEU A 160 -14.07 14.73 -2.80
CA LEU A 160 -13.89 14.59 -1.36
C LEU A 160 -14.12 13.13 -0.95
N THR A 161 -13.23 12.59 -0.12
CA THR A 161 -13.28 11.21 0.38
C THR A 161 -12.57 11.12 1.75
N ALA A 162 -12.42 9.91 2.29
CA ALA A 162 -11.68 9.64 3.53
C ALA A 162 -10.17 9.48 3.23
N SER A 163 -9.30 9.78 4.19
CA SER A 163 -7.85 9.57 4.07
C SER A 163 -7.51 8.10 3.99
N HIS A 164 -8.13 7.25 4.82
CA HIS A 164 -7.85 5.81 4.82
C HIS A 164 -8.13 5.13 3.46
N CYS A 165 -9.06 5.68 2.67
CA CYS A 165 -9.38 5.18 1.33
C CYS A 165 -8.28 5.45 0.28
N VAL A 166 -7.35 6.38 0.57
CA VAL A 166 -6.36 6.87 -0.39
C VAL A 166 -4.94 6.88 0.16
N ASP A 167 -4.77 6.43 1.40
CA ASP A 167 -3.44 6.25 1.99
C ASP A 167 -2.69 5.14 1.25
N GLY A 168 -1.44 5.40 0.91
CA GLY A 168 -0.63 4.51 0.07
C GLY A 168 -1.15 4.27 -1.36
N ALA A 169 -2.25 4.91 -1.78
CA ALA A 169 -2.90 4.58 -3.04
C ALA A 169 -2.09 4.99 -4.28
N ASN A 170 -2.00 4.10 -5.25
CA ASN A 170 -1.34 4.36 -6.53
C ASN A 170 -2.33 4.96 -7.55
N ILE A 171 -2.19 6.27 -7.81
CA ILE A 171 -3.05 7.05 -8.72
C ILE A 171 -3.02 6.57 -10.18
N ASN A 172 -2.03 5.77 -10.57
CA ASN A 172 -2.00 5.19 -11.92
C ASN A 172 -3.12 4.15 -12.09
N PHE A 173 -3.46 3.42 -11.03
CA PHE A 173 -4.50 2.39 -11.02
C PHE A 173 -5.84 2.91 -10.48
N LEU A 174 -5.78 3.73 -9.43
CA LEU A 174 -6.98 4.32 -8.84
C LEU A 174 -7.60 5.37 -9.78
N LYS A 175 -8.92 5.30 -9.96
CA LYS A 175 -9.75 6.23 -10.74
C LYS A 175 -10.98 6.64 -9.93
N VAL A 176 -11.71 7.62 -10.46
CA VAL A 176 -12.98 8.08 -9.86
C VAL A 176 -14.09 8.07 -10.90
N ASN A 177 -15.21 7.41 -10.61
CA ASN A 177 -16.46 7.65 -11.34
C ASN A 177 -17.28 8.71 -10.64
N ILE A 178 -17.72 9.72 -11.38
CA ILE A 178 -18.54 10.82 -10.86
C ILE A 178 -19.97 10.67 -11.33
N GLY A 179 -20.93 10.84 -10.41
CA GLY A 179 -22.36 10.63 -10.68
C GLY A 179 -22.70 9.17 -10.92
N GLU A 180 -21.96 8.29 -10.25
CA GLU A 180 -22.09 6.85 -10.40
C GLU A 180 -23.37 6.34 -9.71
N TYR A 181 -24.00 5.35 -10.33
CA TYR A 181 -25.21 4.71 -9.80
C TYR A 181 -25.12 3.19 -9.85
N ASP A 182 -24.56 2.64 -10.92
CA ASP A 182 -24.54 1.21 -11.23
C ASP A 182 -23.12 0.80 -11.61
N LEU A 183 -22.41 0.23 -10.62
CA LEU A 183 -21.00 -0.13 -10.74
C LEU A 183 -20.74 -1.12 -11.88
N SER A 184 -21.76 -1.86 -12.35
CA SER A 184 -21.62 -2.80 -13.47
C SER A 184 -21.37 -2.12 -14.83
N ASN A 185 -21.57 -0.81 -14.96
CA ASN A 185 -21.45 -0.09 -16.24
C ASN A 185 -20.68 1.25 -16.19
N GLY A 186 -20.10 1.59 -15.03
CA GLY A 186 -19.39 2.85 -14.83
C GLY A 186 -18.01 2.94 -15.47
N ALA A 187 -17.37 1.81 -15.80
CA ALA A 187 -15.92 1.75 -15.90
C ALA A 187 -15.35 2.65 -17.02
N ASN A 188 -16.09 2.79 -18.13
CA ASN A 188 -15.70 3.67 -19.24
C ASN A 188 -15.76 5.18 -18.89
N ASN A 189 -16.44 5.55 -17.80
CA ASN A 189 -16.56 6.94 -17.35
C ASN A 189 -15.50 7.33 -16.32
N ALA A 190 -14.64 6.38 -15.92
CA ALA A 190 -13.66 6.55 -14.86
C ALA A 190 -12.65 7.65 -15.20
N LYS A 191 -12.47 8.59 -14.26
CA LYS A 191 -11.62 9.77 -14.40
C LYS A 191 -10.27 9.52 -13.76
N ALA A 192 -9.23 9.94 -14.46
CA ALA A 192 -7.86 9.86 -13.95
C ALA A 192 -7.66 10.86 -12.80
N ILE A 193 -7.01 10.36 -11.75
CA ILE A 193 -6.54 11.17 -10.63
C ILE A 193 -5.23 11.82 -11.03
N LYS A 194 -5.12 13.12 -10.75
CA LYS A 194 -3.89 13.88 -10.89
C LYS A 194 -3.10 13.87 -9.60
N ARG A 195 -3.76 14.08 -8.45
CA ARG A 195 -3.14 14.17 -7.11
C ARG A 195 -4.11 13.80 -6.01
N ILE A 196 -3.54 13.43 -4.87
CA ILE A 196 -4.23 13.19 -3.60
C ILE A 196 -3.65 14.15 -2.55
N TYR A 197 -4.52 14.69 -1.70
CA TYR A 197 -4.18 15.52 -0.55
C TYR A 197 -4.88 14.94 0.68
N MET A 198 -4.15 14.24 1.53
CA MET A 198 -4.66 13.79 2.83
C MET A 198 -4.56 14.91 3.86
N HIS A 199 -5.43 14.89 4.87
CA HIS A 199 -5.30 15.84 5.97
C HIS A 199 -3.93 15.65 6.66
N PRO A 200 -3.16 16.72 6.89
CA PRO A 200 -1.80 16.61 7.46
C PRO A 200 -1.74 16.02 8.86
N GLU A 201 -2.86 16.09 9.59
CA GLU A 201 -3.02 15.52 10.93
C GLU A 201 -3.90 14.26 10.92
N TYR A 202 -4.08 13.64 9.76
CA TYR A 202 -4.67 12.30 9.69
C TYR A 202 -3.84 11.35 10.56
N ASP A 203 -4.54 10.55 11.36
CA ASP A 203 -3.95 9.60 12.30
C ASP A 203 -4.64 8.25 12.09
N GLU A 204 -3.87 7.27 11.59
CA GLU A 204 -4.32 5.90 11.31
C GLU A 204 -4.54 5.06 12.58
N GLY A 205 -4.26 5.59 13.77
CA GLY A 205 -4.51 4.89 15.02
C GLY A 205 -5.99 4.58 15.25
N ASN A 206 -6.27 3.98 16.41
CA ASN A 206 -7.56 3.39 16.82
C ASN A 206 -8.88 4.16 16.55
N VAL A 207 -8.86 5.46 16.25
CA VAL A 207 -10.07 6.30 16.12
C VAL A 207 -10.11 7.09 14.80
N LEU A 208 -9.24 6.79 13.82
CA LEU A 208 -9.14 7.45 12.50
C LEU A 208 -9.39 8.97 12.56
N ASN A 209 -8.54 9.70 13.28
CA ASN A 209 -8.77 11.13 13.46
C ASN A 209 -8.40 11.91 12.18
N ASN A 210 -9.16 12.97 11.89
CA ASN A 210 -8.99 13.79 10.68
C ASN A 210 -8.99 12.97 9.37
N ASP A 211 -9.85 11.96 9.31
CA ASP A 211 -10.01 11.07 8.16
C ASP A 211 -10.72 11.73 6.98
N ILE A 212 -9.99 12.58 6.27
CA ILE A 212 -10.48 13.37 5.15
C ILE A 212 -9.37 13.61 4.12
N ALA A 213 -9.69 13.35 2.86
CA ALA A 213 -8.80 13.59 1.73
C ALA A 213 -9.51 14.28 0.57
N LEU A 214 -8.72 15.03 -0.21
CA LEU A 214 -9.11 15.62 -1.47
C LEU A 214 -8.37 14.98 -2.63
N ILE A 215 -9.12 14.68 -3.69
CA ILE A 215 -8.59 14.20 -4.97
C ILE A 215 -8.71 15.34 -5.99
N GLU A 216 -7.60 15.67 -6.65
CA GLU A 216 -7.56 16.51 -7.85
C GLU A 216 -7.63 15.60 -9.08
N LEU A 217 -8.63 15.79 -9.94
CA LEU A 217 -8.74 15.10 -11.22
C LEU A 217 -7.85 15.76 -12.28
N VAL A 218 -7.44 14.98 -13.27
CA VAL A 218 -6.67 15.49 -14.43
C VAL A 218 -7.51 16.49 -15.23
N GLU A 219 -8.80 16.20 -15.38
CA GLU A 219 -9.74 17.01 -16.15
C GLU A 219 -10.86 17.57 -15.26
N THR A 220 -11.32 18.77 -15.59
CA THR A 220 -12.54 19.32 -14.99
C THR A 220 -13.76 18.56 -15.50
N VAL A 221 -14.70 18.29 -14.60
CA VAL A 221 -15.95 17.59 -14.89
C VAL A 221 -17.12 18.55 -14.74
N ASN A 222 -17.98 18.59 -15.77
CA ASN A 222 -19.21 19.37 -15.75
C ASN A 222 -20.36 18.54 -15.19
N ASN A 223 -20.40 18.40 -13.87
CA ASN A 223 -21.40 17.62 -13.15
C ASN A 223 -21.90 18.41 -11.93
N PRO A 224 -23.14 18.21 -11.44
CA PRO A 224 -23.58 18.86 -10.21
C PRO A 224 -22.67 18.50 -9.04
N ALA A 225 -22.26 19.52 -8.29
CA ALA A 225 -21.45 19.37 -7.09
C ALA A 225 -22.33 19.36 -5.84
N VAL A 226 -21.93 18.58 -4.84
CA VAL A 226 -22.52 18.69 -3.50
C VAL A 226 -22.03 19.97 -2.82
N THR A 227 -22.88 20.58 -2.00
CA THR A 227 -22.46 21.70 -1.15
C THR A 227 -22.04 21.19 0.22
N LEU A 228 -21.02 21.82 0.81
CA LEU A 228 -20.50 21.43 2.12
C LEU A 228 -21.20 22.23 3.22
N LEU A 229 -21.61 21.57 4.30
CA LEU A 229 -22.24 22.20 5.44
C LEU A 229 -21.19 22.79 6.40
N ASP A 230 -21.45 23.96 6.96
CA ASP A 230 -20.55 24.59 7.93
C ASP A 230 -20.60 23.92 9.32
N TYR A 231 -19.58 24.17 10.14
CA TYR A 231 -19.44 23.56 11.45
C TYR A 231 -20.59 23.91 12.41
N ASP A 232 -21.00 25.18 12.49
CA ASP A 232 -22.02 25.59 13.47
C ASP A 232 -23.38 25.00 13.16
N THR A 233 -23.78 25.00 11.89
CA THR A 233 -25.02 24.34 11.46
C THR A 233 -24.95 22.84 11.68
N SER A 234 -23.82 22.19 11.37
CA SER A 234 -23.63 20.75 11.63
C SER A 234 -23.81 20.39 13.11
N ARG A 235 -23.31 21.23 14.02
CA ARG A 235 -23.42 21.04 15.46
C ARG A 235 -24.85 21.21 15.95
N GLN A 236 -25.58 22.20 15.43
CA GLN A 236 -26.99 22.43 15.78
C GLN A 236 -27.89 21.27 15.33
N LEU A 237 -27.68 20.75 14.11
CA LEU A 237 -28.45 19.61 13.61
C LEU A 237 -28.19 18.34 14.42
N ALA A 238 -26.94 18.10 14.83
CA ALA A 238 -26.56 17.00 15.70
C ALA A 238 -27.22 17.08 17.09
N LEU A 239 -27.23 18.27 17.72
CA LEU A 239 -27.92 18.52 18.99
C LEU A 239 -29.44 18.31 18.91
N ALA A 240 -30.02 18.49 17.73
CA ALA A 240 -31.44 18.29 17.48
C ALA A 240 -31.79 16.86 17.07
N ASN A 241 -30.81 15.94 17.04
CA ASN A 241 -30.95 14.58 16.51
C ASN A 241 -31.61 14.56 15.12
N SER A 242 -31.20 15.51 14.27
CA SER A 242 -31.81 15.69 12.96
C SER A 242 -31.56 14.47 12.07
N SER A 243 -32.49 14.23 11.15
CA SER A 243 -32.37 13.17 10.15
C SER A 243 -31.25 13.47 9.15
N ALA A 244 -30.46 12.46 8.82
CA ALA A 244 -29.39 12.48 7.82
C ALA A 244 -29.49 11.23 6.93
N THR A 245 -28.98 11.32 5.71
CA THR A 245 -28.98 10.22 4.73
C THR A 245 -27.57 9.86 4.36
N VAL A 246 -27.20 8.60 4.52
CA VAL A 246 -25.97 8.05 3.93
C VAL A 246 -26.31 7.28 2.66
N ILE A 247 -25.41 7.35 1.68
CA ILE A 247 -25.56 6.72 0.36
C ILE A 247 -24.27 6.01 -0.03
N GLY A 248 -24.38 4.86 -0.69
CA GLY A 248 -23.22 4.08 -1.12
C GLY A 248 -23.54 2.69 -1.65
N TRP A 249 -22.48 1.90 -1.81
CA TRP A 249 -22.49 0.52 -2.35
C TRP A 249 -21.89 -0.48 -1.35
N GLY A 250 -21.94 -0.14 -0.06
CA GLY A 250 -21.45 -1.02 1.00
C GLY A 250 -22.27 -2.29 1.16
N ASN A 251 -21.72 -3.20 1.96
CA ASN A 251 -22.34 -4.48 2.28
C ASN A 251 -23.77 -4.29 2.83
N ILE A 252 -24.73 -5.10 2.36
CA ILE A 252 -26.14 -4.98 2.76
C ILE A 252 -26.51 -5.86 3.96
N ASN A 253 -25.59 -6.69 4.43
CA ASN A 253 -25.77 -7.56 5.57
C ASN A 253 -25.14 -6.93 6.81
N ALA A 254 -25.99 -6.59 7.80
CA ALA A 254 -25.54 -6.12 9.10
C ALA A 254 -24.90 -7.24 9.92
N TYR A 255 -23.94 -6.89 10.78
CA TYR A 255 -23.28 -7.81 11.71
C TYR A 255 -22.71 -7.03 12.91
N GLY A 256 -22.69 -7.66 14.07
CA GLY A 256 -22.12 -7.08 15.30
C GLY A 256 -20.63 -7.42 15.49
N PRO A 257 -19.98 -6.84 16.51
CA PRO A 257 -18.54 -7.04 16.78
C PRO A 257 -18.13 -8.48 17.09
N ASN A 258 -19.06 -9.34 17.50
CA ASN A 258 -18.79 -10.74 17.84
C ASN A 258 -19.31 -11.73 16.78
N ASP A 259 -19.84 -11.22 15.68
CA ASP A 259 -20.36 -12.04 14.60
C ASP A 259 -19.25 -12.32 13.58
N GLU A 260 -19.25 -13.51 12.96
CA GLU A 260 -18.40 -13.76 11.79
C GLU A 260 -18.81 -12.80 10.65
N SER A 261 -17.83 -12.16 10.01
CA SER A 261 -18.08 -11.27 8.88
C SER A 261 -18.91 -11.99 7.81
N PRO A 262 -20.07 -11.43 7.40
CA PRO A 262 -20.88 -12.04 6.37
C PRO A 262 -20.14 -11.99 5.02
N PRO A 263 -20.43 -12.92 4.08
CA PRO A 263 -19.87 -12.88 2.74
C PRO A 263 -20.09 -11.51 2.09
N ASN A 264 -19.11 -11.03 1.32
CA ASN A 264 -19.26 -9.76 0.60
C ASN A 264 -20.54 -9.78 -0.26
N SER A 265 -21.46 -8.87 0.05
CA SER A 265 -22.73 -8.70 -0.66
C SER A 265 -22.96 -7.27 -1.13
N GLN A 266 -21.87 -6.55 -1.42
CA GLN A 266 -21.90 -5.21 -2.01
C GLN A 266 -22.77 -5.19 -3.28
N PRO A 267 -23.77 -4.31 -3.37
CA PRO A 267 -24.65 -4.23 -4.52
C PRO A 267 -24.02 -3.38 -5.63
N ASP A 268 -24.27 -3.73 -6.90
CA ASP A 268 -23.88 -2.85 -8.02
C ASP A 268 -24.63 -1.52 -8.00
N LYS A 269 -25.89 -1.53 -7.55
CA LYS A 269 -26.79 -0.37 -7.56
C LYS A 269 -26.82 0.36 -6.23
N LEU A 270 -26.67 1.67 -6.34
CA LEU A 270 -26.57 2.60 -5.22
C LEU A 270 -27.73 2.41 -4.22
N ARG A 271 -27.37 2.41 -2.94
CA ARG A 271 -28.28 2.33 -1.80
C ARG A 271 -28.28 3.65 -1.03
N GLN A 272 -29.31 3.81 -0.23
CA GLN A 272 -29.46 4.95 0.67
C GLN A 272 -30.20 4.49 1.91
N VAL A 273 -29.86 5.09 3.05
CA VAL A 273 -30.56 4.87 4.30
C VAL A 273 -30.58 6.15 5.13
N GLU A 274 -31.66 6.33 5.87
CA GLU A 274 -31.87 7.47 6.75
C GLU A 274 -31.48 7.09 8.19
N LEU A 275 -30.68 7.94 8.82
CA LEU A 275 -30.11 7.81 10.15
C LEU A 275 -30.43 9.07 10.98
N SER A 276 -30.33 8.96 12.30
CA SER A 276 -30.43 10.10 13.22
C SER A 276 -29.04 10.55 13.63
N LEU A 277 -28.76 11.85 13.56
CA LEU A 277 -27.50 12.40 14.04
C LEU A 277 -27.41 12.35 15.57
N LEU A 278 -26.20 12.27 16.11
CA LEU A 278 -25.92 12.38 17.54
C LEU A 278 -25.02 13.59 17.80
N SER A 279 -25.27 14.29 18.90
CA SER A 279 -24.28 15.20 19.46
C SER A 279 -23.03 14.40 19.91
N ASN A 280 -21.86 15.04 19.97
CA ASN A 280 -20.64 14.37 20.39
C ASN A 280 -20.74 13.82 21.82
N GLU A 281 -21.50 14.46 22.71
CA GLU A 281 -21.75 13.96 24.07
C GLU A 281 -22.57 12.66 24.03
N GLN A 282 -23.69 12.65 23.28
CA GLN A 282 -24.49 11.44 23.08
C GLN A 282 -23.66 10.31 22.46
N CYS A 283 -22.88 10.59 21.42
CA CYS A 283 -22.05 9.57 20.77
C CYS A 283 -21.00 8.99 21.72
N LYS A 284 -20.34 9.84 22.52
CA LYS A 284 -19.38 9.40 23.54
C LYS A 284 -20.01 8.50 24.58
N ASP A 285 -21.19 8.87 25.08
CA ASP A 285 -21.91 8.09 26.08
C ASP A 285 -22.34 6.73 25.52
N THR A 286 -22.90 6.71 24.31
CA THR A 286 -23.33 5.47 23.63
C THR A 286 -22.14 4.54 23.38
N LEU A 287 -21.05 5.04 22.78
CA LEU A 287 -19.87 4.22 22.50
C LEU A 287 -19.20 3.73 23.79
N ALA A 288 -19.10 4.57 24.84
CA ALA A 288 -18.50 4.14 26.10
C ALA A 288 -19.31 3.01 26.77
N GLN A 289 -20.64 3.08 26.69
CA GLN A 289 -21.49 2.00 27.15
C GLN A 289 -21.29 0.73 26.30
N ALA A 290 -21.28 0.87 24.97
CA ALA A 290 -21.12 -0.25 24.06
C ALA A 290 -19.77 -0.99 24.23
N TYR A 291 -18.66 -0.27 24.33
CA TYR A 291 -17.35 -0.86 24.63
C TYR A 291 -17.29 -1.49 26.03
N THR A 292 -17.97 -0.88 27.01
CA THR A 292 -18.06 -1.46 28.36
C THR A 292 -18.76 -2.81 28.36
N ASP A 293 -19.86 -2.91 27.60
CA ASP A 293 -20.63 -4.14 27.47
C ASP A 293 -19.89 -5.20 26.65
N LEU A 294 -19.14 -4.79 25.62
CA LEU A 294 -18.36 -5.66 24.76
C LEU A 294 -17.15 -6.28 25.48
N GLU A 295 -16.36 -5.45 26.18
CA GLU A 295 -15.07 -5.89 26.73
C GLU A 295 -15.12 -6.22 28.24
N GLY A 296 -16.20 -5.86 28.92
CA GLY A 296 -16.31 -6.00 30.37
C GLY A 296 -15.38 -5.06 31.16
N ILE A 297 -14.78 -4.08 30.49
CA ILE A 297 -13.93 -3.03 31.08
C ILE A 297 -14.74 -1.72 31.11
N ASN A 298 -14.75 -1.01 32.23
CA ASN A 298 -15.51 0.24 32.32
C ASN A 298 -14.83 1.38 31.52
N TYR A 299 -15.40 1.72 30.37
CA TYR A 299 -15.03 2.88 29.56
C TYR A 299 -15.78 4.13 30.00
N LEU A 300 -15.08 5.26 30.10
CA LEU A 300 -15.67 6.58 30.30
C LEU A 300 -15.88 7.29 28.96
N PRO A 301 -16.89 8.18 28.84
CA PRO A 301 -17.19 8.92 27.61
C PRO A 301 -15.99 9.65 26.96
N ASN A 302 -15.02 10.10 27.75
CA ASN A 302 -13.84 10.78 27.22
C ASN A 302 -12.71 9.85 26.75
N GLN A 303 -12.88 8.53 26.87
CA GLN A 303 -11.89 7.53 26.48
C GLN A 303 -12.13 6.93 25.10
N VAL A 304 -13.30 7.15 24.50
CA VAL A 304 -13.68 6.59 23.18
C VAL A 304 -13.22 7.45 21.99
N GLY A 305 -12.42 8.49 22.23
CA GLY A 305 -11.73 9.25 21.17
C GLY A 305 -12.57 10.22 20.31
N ILE A 306 -13.90 10.27 20.49
CA ILE A 306 -14.77 11.20 19.75
C ILE A 306 -14.41 12.67 20.05
N ASN A 307 -14.18 13.47 19.01
CA ASN A 307 -13.84 14.89 19.13
C ASN A 307 -14.55 15.76 18.06
N ASP A 308 -14.31 17.08 18.04
CA ASP A 308 -15.02 18.03 17.17
C ASP A 308 -14.80 17.79 15.66
N SER A 309 -13.75 17.06 15.28
CA SER A 309 -13.50 16.62 13.91
C SER A 309 -14.46 15.51 13.45
N MET A 310 -15.27 14.96 14.36
CA MET A 310 -16.16 13.82 14.13
C MET A 310 -17.63 14.18 14.38
N ILE A 311 -18.52 13.43 13.72
CA ILE A 311 -19.97 13.43 13.93
C ILE A 311 -20.47 11.99 13.82
N CYS A 312 -21.45 11.61 14.63
CA CYS A 312 -21.99 10.26 14.61
C CYS A 312 -23.44 10.25 14.12
N ALA A 313 -23.86 9.12 13.55
CA ALA A 313 -25.25 8.87 13.18
C ALA A 313 -25.61 7.42 13.48
N GLU A 314 -26.86 7.18 13.83
CA GLU A 314 -27.34 5.83 14.17
C GLU A 314 -28.73 5.55 13.58
N PHE A 315 -29.05 4.27 13.49
CA PHE A 315 -30.43 3.80 13.40
C PHE A 315 -30.75 3.04 14.69
N LEU A 316 -31.63 3.59 15.52
CA LEU A 316 -31.90 3.12 16.89
C LEU A 316 -32.19 1.62 17.02
N ASP A 317 -32.83 1.00 16.02
CA ASP A 317 -33.18 -0.42 16.06
C ASP A 317 -32.08 -1.33 15.44
N GLY A 318 -30.97 -0.76 14.96
CA GLY A 318 -29.93 -1.46 14.21
C GLY A 318 -30.39 -1.99 12.83
N GLY A 319 -29.51 -2.74 12.17
CA GLY A 319 -29.74 -3.33 10.85
C GLY A 319 -29.75 -2.34 9.68
N LYS A 320 -29.46 -1.06 9.96
CA LYS A 320 -29.30 0.02 8.97
C LYS A 320 -28.18 0.96 9.39
N GLY A 321 -27.23 1.20 8.50
CA GLY A 321 -26.06 2.02 8.75
C GLY A 321 -25.17 2.06 7.52
N SER A 322 -23.97 2.62 7.70
CA SER A 322 -22.87 2.50 6.75
C SER A 322 -22.16 1.16 6.99
N CYS A 323 -21.70 0.52 5.93
CA CYS A 323 -20.99 -0.75 6.02
C CYS A 323 -19.78 -0.77 5.08
N GLN A 324 -19.04 -1.88 5.10
CA GLN A 324 -17.81 -2.07 4.34
C GLN A 324 -18.07 -1.78 2.85
N GLY A 325 -17.32 -0.83 2.29
CA GLY A 325 -17.50 -0.28 0.93
C GLY A 325 -18.21 1.07 0.86
N ASP A 326 -18.84 1.55 1.94
CA ASP A 326 -19.39 2.90 2.04
C ASP A 326 -18.35 3.94 2.47
N SER A 327 -17.20 3.50 2.99
CA SER A 327 -16.07 4.33 3.41
C SER A 327 -15.75 5.46 2.43
N GLY A 328 -15.51 6.68 2.94
CA GLY A 328 -15.29 7.87 2.11
C GLY A 328 -16.56 8.45 1.47
N GLY A 329 -17.69 7.73 1.50
CA GLY A 329 -18.98 8.18 1.00
C GLY A 329 -19.59 9.33 1.82
N PRO A 330 -20.57 10.08 1.27
CA PRO A 330 -21.13 11.24 1.92
C PRO A 330 -22.27 10.90 2.90
N LEU A 331 -22.24 11.53 4.07
CA LEU A 331 -23.42 11.72 4.93
C LEU A 331 -24.06 13.08 4.61
N LEU A 332 -25.35 13.08 4.27
CA LEU A 332 -26.07 14.21 3.70
C LEU A 332 -27.24 14.64 4.59
N VAL A 333 -27.51 15.95 4.61
CA VAL A 333 -28.72 16.51 5.22
C VAL A 333 -29.44 17.37 4.19
N ASN A 334 -30.78 17.32 4.19
CA ASN A 334 -31.58 18.19 3.35
C ASN A 334 -31.96 19.44 4.15
N THR A 335 -31.32 20.56 3.86
CA THR A 335 -31.65 21.84 4.48
C THR A 335 -32.64 22.62 3.60
N ASN A 336 -33.13 23.75 4.07
CA ASN A 336 -33.94 24.65 3.23
C ASN A 336 -33.17 25.22 2.00
N GLN A 337 -31.88 24.89 1.86
CA GLN A 337 -31.01 25.27 0.75
C GLN A 337 -30.70 24.09 -0.19
N GLY A 338 -31.26 22.90 0.07
CA GLY A 338 -31.01 21.67 -0.67
C GLY A 338 -30.13 20.69 0.10
N TRP A 339 -29.69 19.64 -0.59
CA TRP A 339 -28.80 18.63 -0.01
C TRP A 339 -27.40 19.19 0.22
N GLN A 340 -26.90 19.02 1.45
CA GLN A 340 -25.56 19.42 1.85
C GLN A 340 -24.87 18.26 2.56
N GLN A 341 -23.56 18.12 2.34
CA GLN A 341 -22.75 17.10 2.99
C GLN A 341 -22.31 17.59 4.36
N ILE A 342 -22.66 16.80 5.38
CA ILE A 342 -22.32 17.05 6.79
C ILE A 342 -21.17 16.16 7.28
N GLY A 343 -21.00 14.99 6.67
CA GLY A 343 -19.99 14.01 7.07
C GLY A 343 -19.43 13.18 5.92
N ILE A 344 -18.36 12.45 6.21
CA ILE A 344 -17.70 11.46 5.35
C ILE A 344 -17.64 10.16 6.14
N VAL A 345 -18.11 9.04 5.58
CA VAL A 345 -18.06 7.72 6.23
C VAL A 345 -16.61 7.40 6.59
N SER A 346 -16.33 7.12 7.87
CA SER A 346 -14.97 6.90 8.38
C SER A 346 -14.82 5.51 8.97
N TYR A 347 -15.43 5.24 10.13
CA TYR A 347 -15.34 3.92 10.79
C TYR A 347 -16.60 3.58 11.60
N GLY A 348 -16.68 2.32 12.02
CA GLY A 348 -17.70 1.78 12.91
C GLY A 348 -17.24 0.45 13.51
N VAL A 349 -17.94 -0.02 14.54
CA VAL A 349 -17.69 -1.33 15.16
C VAL A 349 -18.82 -2.27 14.75
N GLY A 350 -18.47 -3.32 14.00
CA GLY A 350 -19.46 -4.07 13.22
C GLY A 350 -19.98 -3.25 12.03
N CYS A 351 -21.16 -3.61 11.53
CA CYS A 351 -21.86 -2.91 10.46
C CYS A 351 -23.34 -2.83 10.82
N ALA A 352 -23.82 -1.59 10.94
CA ALA A 352 -25.20 -1.29 11.29
C ALA A 352 -25.69 -1.96 12.59
N ASP A 353 -24.80 -2.11 13.58
CA ASP A 353 -25.14 -2.64 14.91
C ASP A 353 -25.97 -1.61 15.71
N ALA A 354 -26.89 -2.08 16.54
CA ALA A 354 -27.77 -1.19 17.30
C ALA A 354 -27.06 -0.46 18.47
N ALA A 355 -25.98 -1.03 19.01
CA ALA A 355 -25.24 -0.48 20.13
C ALA A 355 -24.10 0.46 19.69
N PHE A 356 -23.61 0.31 18.46
CA PHE A 356 -22.47 1.05 17.94
C PHE A 356 -22.89 2.03 16.83
N PRO A 357 -22.99 3.34 17.12
CA PRO A 357 -23.26 4.34 16.09
C PRO A 357 -22.10 4.43 15.08
N ASP A 358 -22.42 4.75 13.83
CA ASP A 358 -21.41 4.98 12.78
C ASP A 358 -20.74 6.35 13.01
N VAL A 359 -19.42 6.41 12.77
CA VAL A 359 -18.62 7.63 12.94
C VAL A 359 -18.18 8.18 11.57
N TYR A 360 -18.32 9.50 11.43
CA TYR A 360 -18.06 10.23 10.20
C TYR A 360 -17.11 11.40 10.49
N ALA A 361 -16.19 11.68 9.57
CA ALA A 361 -15.41 12.93 9.61
C ALA A 361 -16.34 14.12 9.34
N ARG A 362 -16.39 15.09 10.26
CA ARG A 362 -17.28 16.25 10.22
C ARG A 362 -16.77 17.28 9.22
N VAL A 363 -17.36 17.30 8.03
CA VAL A 363 -16.99 18.20 6.91
C VAL A 363 -16.86 19.67 7.33
N GLY A 364 -17.79 20.16 8.15
CA GLY A 364 -17.79 21.55 8.61
C GLY A 364 -16.51 21.99 9.32
N ASN A 365 -15.82 21.06 10.00
CA ASN A 365 -14.55 21.31 10.69
C ASN A 365 -13.38 21.53 9.73
N PHE A 366 -13.49 21.06 8.47
CA PHE A 366 -12.39 21.05 7.50
C PHE A 366 -12.58 22.03 6.35
N THR A 367 -13.62 22.87 6.38
CA THR A 367 -13.93 23.77 5.25
C THR A 367 -12.78 24.73 4.91
N ASP A 368 -12.01 25.17 5.89
CA ASP A 368 -10.84 26.02 5.66
C ASP A 368 -9.65 25.25 5.07
N TRP A 369 -9.42 24.01 5.54
CA TRP A 369 -8.44 23.10 4.93
C TRP A 369 -8.80 22.80 3.47
N ILE A 370 -10.07 22.50 3.17
CA ILE A 370 -10.56 22.29 1.80
C ILE A 370 -10.30 23.53 0.93
N LYS A 371 -10.61 24.73 1.40
CA LYS A 371 -10.35 25.97 0.66
C LYS A 371 -8.85 26.22 0.45
N SER A 372 -8.02 25.93 1.45
CA SER A 372 -6.56 26.10 1.36
C SER A 372 -5.95 25.28 0.24
N ILE A 373 -6.48 24.09 -0.02
CA ILE A 373 -6.04 23.24 -1.11
C ILE A 373 -6.68 23.68 -2.42
N THR A 374 -8.00 23.83 -2.46
CA THR A 374 -8.75 24.03 -3.71
C THR A 374 -8.58 25.44 -4.31
N GLN A 375 -8.25 26.43 -3.49
CA GLN A 375 -8.20 27.86 -3.88
C GLN A 375 -6.91 28.57 -3.41
N GLY A 376 -6.01 27.86 -2.74
CA GLY A 376 -4.85 28.44 -2.05
C GLY A 376 -3.51 27.89 -2.50
N ILE A 377 -2.55 27.87 -1.56
CA ILE A 377 -1.25 27.23 -1.73
C ILE A 377 -1.28 25.86 -1.06
N ALA A 378 -0.99 24.82 -1.83
CA ALA A 378 -1.00 23.44 -1.38
C ALA A 378 0.35 22.78 -1.64
N VAL A 379 0.74 21.86 -0.76
CA VAL A 379 1.84 20.93 -1.00
C VAL A 379 1.22 19.60 -1.43
N GLU A 380 1.71 19.04 -2.54
CA GLU A 380 1.32 17.70 -2.97
C GLU A 380 1.74 16.67 -1.93
N SER A 381 0.84 15.73 -1.60
CA SER A 381 1.14 14.68 -0.63
C SER A 381 2.37 13.88 -1.09
N SER A 382 3.31 13.69 -0.17
CA SER A 382 4.51 12.90 -0.38
C SER A 382 4.70 11.97 0.82
N PRO A 383 5.11 10.71 0.61
CA PRO A 383 5.48 9.82 1.71
C PRO A 383 6.54 10.46 2.61
N ASP A 384 6.47 10.14 3.90
CA ASP A 384 7.48 10.50 4.90
C ASP A 384 8.86 9.95 4.56
N PHE A 385 9.91 10.47 5.20
CA PHE A 385 11.27 9.95 5.00
C PHE A 385 11.33 8.47 5.40
N ALA A 386 12.05 7.68 4.61
CA ALA A 386 12.32 6.29 4.97
C ALA A 386 13.10 6.25 6.29
N ILE A 387 12.99 5.14 7.01
CA ILE A 387 13.80 4.91 8.21
C ILE A 387 15.27 5.11 7.84
N THR A 388 15.94 6.02 8.54
CA THR A 388 17.25 6.54 8.16
C THR A 388 18.31 6.10 9.17
N PRO A 389 19.44 5.53 8.74
CA PRO A 389 20.56 5.24 9.63
C PRO A 389 21.11 6.51 10.30
N GLN A 390 21.47 6.43 11.58
CA GLN A 390 22.06 7.57 12.28
C GLN A 390 23.32 8.10 11.57
N ASN A 391 23.46 9.42 11.50
CA ASN A 391 24.54 10.15 10.82
C ASN A 391 24.53 10.02 9.29
N THR A 392 23.39 9.65 8.71
CA THR A 392 23.15 9.76 7.27
C THR A 392 22.14 10.87 7.00
N ALA A 393 22.16 11.39 5.78
CA ALA A 393 21.25 12.44 5.37
C ALA A 393 20.40 11.95 4.19
N GLN A 394 19.14 12.35 4.18
CA GLN A 394 18.21 12.14 3.09
C GLN A 394 17.65 13.48 2.62
N SER A 395 17.24 13.53 1.36
CA SER A 395 16.56 14.71 0.79
C SER A 395 15.39 14.27 -0.06
N LYS A 396 14.35 15.10 -0.10
CA LYS A 396 13.17 14.90 -0.94
C LYS A 396 12.75 16.22 -1.57
N LEU A 397 12.26 16.13 -2.80
CA LEU A 397 11.60 17.25 -3.47
C LEU A 397 10.11 17.21 -3.18
N LEU A 398 9.57 18.32 -2.68
CA LEU A 398 8.14 18.53 -2.50
C LEU A 398 7.62 19.49 -3.55
N THR A 399 6.48 19.17 -4.15
CA THR A 399 5.81 20.03 -5.14
C THR A 399 4.86 20.98 -4.43
N VAL A 400 5.07 22.28 -4.57
CA VAL A 400 4.17 23.32 -4.06
C VAL A 400 3.38 23.90 -5.22
N ILE A 401 2.07 24.08 -5.02
CA ILE A 401 1.10 24.38 -6.07
C ILE A 401 0.28 25.60 -5.66
N ASN A 402 0.12 26.55 -6.57
CA ASN A 402 -0.76 27.69 -6.39
C ASN A 402 -2.08 27.44 -7.12
N ASN A 403 -3.08 26.95 -6.39
CA ASN A 403 -4.43 26.76 -6.90
C ASN A 403 -5.27 28.05 -6.91
N SER A 404 -4.74 29.18 -6.43
CA SER A 404 -5.41 30.48 -6.50
C SER A 404 -5.40 31.09 -7.90
N ASN A 405 -6.09 32.21 -8.06
CA ASN A 405 -6.08 33.01 -9.29
C ASN A 405 -5.06 34.16 -9.25
N ILE A 406 -4.20 34.20 -8.23
CA ILE A 406 -3.30 35.32 -7.95
C ILE A 406 -1.86 34.79 -7.94
N THR A 407 -0.96 35.48 -8.65
CA THR A 407 0.48 35.21 -8.53
C THR A 407 0.98 35.78 -7.22
N THR A 408 1.68 34.99 -6.42
CA THR A 408 2.10 35.40 -5.08
C THR A 408 3.56 35.10 -4.80
N SER A 409 4.14 35.88 -3.89
CA SER A 409 5.46 35.60 -3.33
C SER A 409 5.31 34.68 -2.14
N LEU A 410 6.14 33.65 -2.06
CA LEU A 410 6.08 32.67 -0.97
C LEU A 410 7.31 32.81 -0.09
N THR A 411 7.07 32.69 1.22
CA THR A 411 8.10 32.46 2.22
C THR A 411 7.78 31.17 2.96
N PHE A 412 8.84 30.49 3.40
CA PHE A 412 8.72 29.20 4.05
C PHE A 412 9.49 29.24 5.36
N ILE A 413 8.92 28.62 6.37
CA ILE A 413 9.54 28.49 7.69
C ILE A 413 9.35 27.06 8.19
N LEU A 414 10.41 26.52 8.80
CA LEU A 414 10.31 25.28 9.56
C LEU A 414 9.85 25.65 10.98
N LYS A 415 8.69 25.14 11.39
CA LYS A 415 8.20 25.28 12.76
C LYS A 415 8.33 23.95 13.48
N SER A 416 8.93 23.99 14.66
CA SER A 416 8.98 22.83 15.53
C SER A 416 7.56 22.40 15.89
N ASP A 417 7.28 21.12 15.72
CA ASP A 417 6.08 20.49 16.25
C ASP A 417 6.34 20.01 17.70
N LYS A 418 5.40 19.29 18.30
CA LYS A 418 5.52 18.63 19.62
C LYS A 418 6.64 17.58 19.70
N MET A 419 7.28 17.23 18.57
CA MET A 419 8.40 16.29 18.45
C MET A 419 9.73 16.99 18.13
N ASP A 420 10.85 16.25 18.28
CA ASP A 420 12.16 16.74 17.80
C ASP A 420 12.08 17.03 16.30
N SER A 421 12.71 18.13 15.91
CA SER A 421 12.66 18.73 14.58
C SER A 421 14.03 19.26 14.13
N THR A 422 15.08 18.99 14.91
CA THR A 422 16.41 19.60 14.71
C THR A 422 17.19 19.02 13.53
N GLY A 423 16.78 17.86 13.01
CA GLY A 423 17.38 17.25 11.82
C GLY A 423 16.96 17.87 10.49
N PHE A 424 15.94 18.74 10.46
CA PHE A 424 15.37 19.23 9.20
C PHE A 424 16.00 20.53 8.70
N SER A 425 16.15 20.62 7.39
CA SER A 425 16.52 21.85 6.68
C SER A 425 15.75 21.97 5.37
N LEU A 426 15.61 23.21 4.89
CA LEU A 426 14.77 23.53 3.73
C LEU A 426 15.53 24.41 2.75
N ASN A 427 15.47 24.05 1.46
CA ASN A 427 15.93 24.85 0.34
C ASN A 427 14.73 25.23 -0.54
N THR A 428 14.52 26.53 -0.72
CA THR A 428 13.33 27.09 -1.39
C THR A 428 13.67 28.01 -2.56
N ASP A 429 14.92 27.99 -3.02
CA ASP A 429 15.44 28.95 -4.01
C ASP A 429 14.60 29.00 -5.30
N ASN A 430 13.97 27.88 -5.65
CA ASN A 430 13.13 27.74 -6.84
C ASN A 430 11.63 28.03 -6.62
N CYS A 431 11.23 28.51 -5.44
CA CYS A 431 9.82 28.74 -5.11
C CYS A 431 9.51 30.07 -4.39
N SER A 432 10.32 31.10 -4.57
CA SER A 432 10.07 32.42 -3.96
C SER A 432 8.89 33.19 -4.56
N THR A 433 8.52 32.92 -5.81
CA THR A 433 7.33 33.49 -6.46
C THR A 433 6.63 32.40 -7.25
N LEU A 434 5.34 32.20 -6.99
CA LEU A 434 4.56 31.15 -7.61
C LEU A 434 3.37 31.74 -8.38
N VAL A 435 3.44 31.59 -9.70
CA VAL A 435 2.40 32.05 -10.64
C VAL A 435 1.09 31.29 -10.38
N ALA A 436 -0.04 31.99 -10.54
CA ALA A 436 -1.36 31.38 -10.44
C ALA A 436 -1.48 30.12 -11.31
N LYS A 437 -2.05 29.05 -10.75
CA LYS A 437 -2.25 27.74 -11.40
C LYS A 437 -0.96 27.02 -11.82
N GLN A 438 0.20 27.45 -11.32
CA GLN A 438 1.50 26.79 -11.56
C GLN A 438 2.00 26.08 -10.30
N SER A 439 3.06 25.29 -10.47
CA SER A 439 3.77 24.61 -9.39
C SER A 439 5.27 24.93 -9.42
N CYS A 440 5.93 24.76 -8.28
CA CYS A 440 7.37 24.83 -8.11
C CYS A 440 7.83 23.60 -7.29
N GLN A 441 9.13 23.48 -7.04
CA GLN A 441 9.69 22.49 -6.13
C GLN A 441 10.47 23.16 -5.00
N ILE A 442 10.34 22.62 -3.81
CA ILE A 442 11.20 22.88 -2.65
C ILE A 442 11.90 21.59 -2.26
N GLU A 443 13.11 21.68 -1.73
CA GLU A 443 13.86 20.52 -1.24
C GLU A 443 13.88 20.55 0.29
N VAL A 444 13.34 19.49 0.90
CA VAL A 444 13.47 19.24 2.34
C VAL A 444 14.54 18.19 2.55
N SER A 445 15.44 18.45 3.48
CA SER A 445 16.52 17.54 3.85
C SER A 445 16.41 17.17 5.32
N PHE A 446 16.68 15.90 5.62
CA PHE A 446 16.74 15.35 6.97
C PHE A 446 18.15 14.80 7.24
N ASP A 447 18.79 15.33 8.27
CA ASP A 447 20.09 14.89 8.78
C ASP A 447 19.88 14.12 10.09
N ALA A 448 20.07 12.79 10.04
CA ALA A 448 19.73 11.84 11.11
C ALA A 448 20.74 11.85 12.27
N LYS A 449 21.05 13.02 12.83
CA LYS A 449 21.98 13.18 13.97
C LYS A 449 21.40 12.63 15.27
N ASN A 450 20.14 12.97 15.54
CA ASN A 450 19.41 12.54 16.73
C ASN A 450 18.58 11.30 16.40
N VAL A 451 18.72 10.27 17.24
CA VAL A 451 17.94 9.04 17.16
C VAL A 451 16.51 9.27 17.61
N GLY A 452 15.57 8.59 16.96
CA GLY A 452 14.14 8.64 17.29
C GLY A 452 13.29 9.16 16.13
N GLN A 453 11.98 9.21 16.36
CA GLN A 453 11.05 9.88 15.45
C GLN A 453 11.18 11.40 15.57
N GLN A 454 11.11 12.05 14.43
CA GLN A 454 11.18 13.49 14.29
C GLN A 454 10.09 13.94 13.32
N ARG A 455 9.51 15.11 13.55
CA ARG A 455 8.46 15.69 12.71
C ARG A 455 8.61 17.19 12.65
N ILE A 456 8.40 17.77 11.47
CA ILE A 456 8.48 19.21 11.25
C ILE A 456 7.25 19.71 10.49
N GLU A 457 6.75 20.90 10.89
CA GLU A 457 5.78 21.65 10.09
C GLU A 457 6.52 22.57 9.12
N ILE A 458 6.22 22.45 7.83
CA ILE A 458 6.60 23.41 6.79
C ILE A 458 5.48 24.45 6.73
N GLY A 459 5.69 25.57 7.41
CA GLY A 459 4.82 26.73 7.34
C GLY A 459 5.06 27.52 6.05
N ILE A 460 3.99 27.82 5.33
CA ILE A 460 4.02 28.63 4.11
C ILE A 460 3.32 29.96 4.40
N ASP A 461 3.87 31.07 3.91
CA ASP A 461 3.24 32.38 3.97
C ASP A 461 3.32 33.06 2.60
N SER A 462 2.18 33.52 2.12
CA SER A 462 2.01 34.21 0.84
C SER A 462 2.04 35.74 0.98
N GLY A 463 1.99 36.26 2.21
CA GLY A 463 1.81 37.68 2.52
C GLY A 463 0.44 38.26 2.13
N ASP A 464 -0.46 37.45 1.54
CA ASP A 464 -1.80 37.85 1.12
C ASP A 464 -2.86 37.04 1.89
N THR A 465 -3.62 37.73 2.74
CA THR A 465 -4.66 37.11 3.57
C THR A 465 -5.82 36.51 2.77
N ASN A 466 -5.92 36.82 1.48
CA ASN A 466 -6.95 36.25 0.59
C ASN A 466 -6.54 34.90 -0.02
N ILE A 467 -5.28 34.49 0.14
CA ILE A 467 -4.80 33.20 -0.34
C ILE A 467 -4.75 32.27 0.86
N PRO A 468 -5.70 31.32 1.01
CA PRO A 468 -5.67 30.37 2.10
C PRO A 468 -4.45 29.45 1.96
N ILE A 469 -3.92 28.99 3.09
CA ILE A 469 -2.70 28.18 3.13
C ILE A 469 -2.92 27.02 4.10
N SER A 470 -2.42 25.85 3.73
CA SER A 470 -2.37 24.68 4.62
C SER A 470 -0.94 24.44 5.08
N PRO A 471 -0.70 24.19 6.37
CA PRO A 471 0.59 23.66 6.80
C PRO A 471 0.79 22.26 6.21
N TYR A 472 2.05 21.92 5.91
CA TYR A 472 2.43 20.57 5.51
C TYR A 472 3.35 19.99 6.57
N PHE A 473 3.16 18.73 6.91
CA PHE A 473 4.01 18.04 7.88
C PHE A 473 4.78 16.94 7.17
N ILE A 474 6.02 16.73 7.62
CA ILE A 474 6.81 15.59 7.17
C ILE A 474 7.54 15.00 8.36
N SER A 475 7.53 13.67 8.43
CA SER A 475 8.16 12.91 9.49
C SER A 475 9.39 12.16 8.98
N ALA A 476 10.27 11.85 9.90
CA ALA A 476 11.44 11.02 9.67
C ALA A 476 11.76 10.19 10.92
N GLN A 477 12.39 9.04 10.74
CA GLN A 477 12.87 8.22 11.85
C GLN A 477 14.35 7.92 11.68
N ALA A 478 15.15 8.25 12.70
CA ALA A 478 16.56 7.92 12.75
C ALA A 478 16.82 6.76 13.71
N ILE A 479 17.56 5.75 13.26
CA ILE A 479 17.89 4.57 14.10
C ILE A 479 19.41 4.36 14.25
N PRO A 480 19.89 4.01 15.46
CA PRO A 480 21.32 3.90 15.76
C PRO A 480 21.93 2.59 15.24
N ALA A 481 23.25 2.60 15.06
CA ALA A 481 24.00 1.40 14.71
C ALA A 481 23.92 0.35 15.83
N ASN A 482 23.83 -0.92 15.46
CA ASN A 482 23.78 -2.06 16.37
C ASN A 482 24.82 -3.12 15.99
N SER A 483 25.99 -3.04 16.63
CA SER A 483 27.12 -3.95 16.36
C SER A 483 26.88 -5.39 16.81
N ASN A 484 25.98 -5.60 17.76
CA ASN A 484 25.69 -6.94 18.29
C ASN A 484 24.96 -7.78 17.22
N ILE A 485 24.01 -7.17 16.51
CA ILE A 485 23.29 -7.83 15.40
C ILE A 485 24.25 -8.19 14.26
N ASN A 486 25.17 -7.29 13.90
CA ASN A 486 26.18 -7.58 12.86
C ASN A 486 26.98 -8.85 13.17
N THR A 487 27.43 -8.99 14.42
CA THR A 487 28.17 -10.17 14.85
C THR A 487 27.34 -11.45 14.68
N GLN A 488 26.05 -11.39 14.99
CA GLN A 488 25.13 -12.54 14.95
C GLN A 488 24.70 -12.94 13.54
N LEU A 489 24.33 -11.97 12.69
CA LEU A 489 23.72 -12.22 11.38
C LEU A 489 24.71 -12.20 10.22
N SER A 490 25.81 -11.47 10.35
CA SER A 490 26.74 -11.22 9.26
C SER A 490 28.18 -11.65 9.58
N ASN A 491 28.36 -12.47 10.62
CA ASN A 491 29.66 -12.93 11.10
C ASN A 491 30.68 -11.79 11.34
N GLY A 492 30.18 -10.59 11.68
CA GLY A 492 31.02 -9.41 11.88
C GLY A 492 31.60 -8.81 10.59
N SER A 493 30.96 -9.01 9.45
CA SER A 493 31.33 -8.33 8.20
C SER A 493 31.40 -6.81 8.40
N SER A 494 32.50 -6.20 7.96
CA SER A 494 32.64 -4.73 7.94
C SER A 494 31.88 -4.07 6.80
N GLU A 495 31.40 -4.84 5.82
CA GLU A 495 30.66 -4.35 4.66
C GLU A 495 29.14 -4.30 4.91
N LEU A 496 28.65 -5.11 5.84
CA LEU A 496 27.24 -5.17 6.23
C LEU A 496 27.03 -4.39 7.53
N LEU A 497 26.41 -3.22 7.45
CA LEU A 497 26.20 -2.33 8.60
C LEU A 497 24.76 -2.45 9.09
N TRP A 498 24.62 -2.75 10.38
CA TRP A 498 23.32 -3.01 11.00
C TRP A 498 22.90 -1.86 11.92
N PHE A 499 21.61 -1.55 11.87
CA PHE A 499 20.94 -0.53 12.66
C PHE A 499 19.65 -1.12 13.23
N SER A 500 19.22 -0.66 14.40
CA SER A 500 18.04 -1.19 15.06
C SER A 500 17.42 -0.14 15.97
N GLY A 501 16.11 0.06 15.83
CA GLY A 501 15.35 1.09 16.54
C GLY A 501 13.85 0.97 16.27
N GLY A 502 13.11 2.07 16.35
CA GLY A 502 11.66 2.04 16.47
C GLY A 502 11.23 2.55 17.84
N ASP A 503 9.99 2.27 18.22
CA ASP A 503 9.53 2.38 19.61
C ASP A 503 10.34 1.47 20.52
N GLN A 504 10.69 0.27 20.03
CA GLN A 504 11.70 -0.62 20.62
C GLN A 504 12.63 -1.20 19.56
N PRO A 505 13.94 -1.36 19.84
CA PRO A 505 14.88 -1.97 18.92
C PRO A 505 14.68 -3.49 18.84
N TRP A 506 15.06 -4.09 17.70
CA TRP A 506 15.29 -5.51 17.59
C TRP A 506 16.46 -5.97 18.47
N LEU A 507 16.32 -7.16 19.03
CA LEU A 507 17.20 -7.75 20.03
C LEU A 507 17.78 -9.08 19.54
N LEU A 508 18.91 -9.48 20.13
CA LEU A 508 19.46 -10.82 19.90
C LEU A 508 18.51 -11.89 20.46
N ASP A 509 18.29 -12.96 19.70
CA ASP A 509 17.70 -14.17 20.23
C ASP A 509 18.77 -14.97 20.96
N ASN A 510 18.53 -15.31 22.23
CA ASN A 510 19.49 -16.08 23.04
C ASN A 510 19.30 -17.60 22.89
N THR A 511 18.31 -18.05 22.11
CA THR A 511 17.96 -19.46 21.95
C THR A 511 18.48 -20.06 20.64
N GLU A 512 18.65 -19.23 19.61
CA GLU A 512 19.22 -19.60 18.32
C GLU A 512 20.01 -18.44 17.70
N ALA A 513 20.69 -18.69 16.59
CA ALA A 513 21.47 -17.67 15.88
C ALA A 513 20.58 -16.70 15.07
N ALA A 514 19.70 -15.99 15.76
CA ALA A 514 18.68 -15.11 15.16
C ALA A 514 18.53 -13.80 15.94
N ILE A 515 17.68 -12.92 15.43
CA ILE A 515 17.20 -11.71 16.11
C ILE A 515 15.68 -11.66 16.09
N ASN A 516 15.07 -10.94 17.02
CA ASN A 516 13.63 -10.70 17.06
C ASN A 516 13.29 -9.23 17.35
N SER A 517 12.10 -8.81 16.93
CA SER A 517 11.59 -7.47 17.21
C SER A 517 11.46 -7.20 18.71
N GLY A 518 11.58 -5.93 19.08
CA GLY A 518 11.33 -5.47 20.45
C GLY A 518 9.87 -5.65 20.84
N SER A 519 9.60 -5.71 22.15
CA SER A 519 8.22 -5.77 22.66
C SER A 519 7.56 -4.39 22.57
N ILE A 520 6.65 -4.23 21.63
CA ILE A 520 5.94 -2.98 21.33
C ILE A 520 4.44 -3.13 21.66
N GLY A 521 3.77 -2.01 21.94
CA GLY A 521 2.32 -1.95 22.14
C GLY A 521 1.55 -1.65 20.85
N ASN A 522 0.26 -1.37 20.98
CA ASN A 522 -0.62 -1.01 19.86
C ASN A 522 -0.18 0.29 19.20
N ASP A 523 -0.34 0.38 17.88
CA ASP A 523 0.08 1.51 17.03
C ASP A 523 1.59 1.85 17.13
N GLN A 524 2.42 0.88 17.55
CA GLN A 524 3.88 1.05 17.65
C GLN A 524 4.62 0.19 16.63
N GLN A 525 5.91 0.48 16.45
CA GLN A 525 6.75 -0.25 15.49
C GLN A 525 8.16 -0.57 16.02
N SER A 526 8.74 -1.65 15.49
CA SER A 526 10.11 -2.09 15.74
C SER A 526 10.83 -2.39 14.43
N SER A 527 11.99 -1.78 14.22
CA SER A 527 12.72 -1.84 12.95
C SER A 527 14.16 -2.32 13.10
N VAL A 528 14.59 -3.12 12.14
CA VAL A 528 16.00 -3.45 11.91
C VAL A 528 16.35 -3.17 10.47
N LEU A 529 17.54 -2.62 10.25
CA LEU A 529 17.97 -2.10 8.97
C LEU A 529 19.40 -2.52 8.69
N LEU A 530 19.64 -2.94 7.46
CA LEU A 530 20.94 -3.32 6.92
C LEU A 530 21.30 -2.35 5.79
N THR A 531 22.51 -1.80 5.82
CA THR A 531 23.10 -1.09 4.67
C THR A 531 24.36 -1.78 4.16
N PHE A 532 24.56 -1.73 2.85
CA PHE A 532 25.75 -2.26 2.16
C PHE A 532 25.88 -1.66 0.76
N SER A 533 27.00 -1.93 0.10
CA SER A 533 27.30 -1.42 -1.24
C SER A 533 27.67 -2.54 -2.20
N GLY A 534 27.16 -2.49 -3.42
CA GLY A 534 27.54 -3.36 -4.52
C GLY A 534 26.38 -4.13 -5.16
N ALA A 535 26.61 -4.60 -6.39
CA ALA A 535 25.65 -5.42 -7.12
C ALA A 535 25.71 -6.88 -6.67
N GLY A 536 24.57 -7.56 -6.58
CA GLY A 536 24.52 -8.88 -5.96
C GLY A 536 23.11 -9.45 -5.77
N SER A 537 23.02 -10.49 -4.95
CA SER A 537 21.77 -10.95 -4.36
C SER A 537 21.87 -11.01 -2.84
N LEU A 538 20.78 -10.72 -2.16
CA LEU A 538 20.67 -10.84 -0.70
C LEU A 538 19.70 -11.97 -0.36
N THR A 539 20.14 -12.91 0.46
CA THR A 539 19.28 -13.99 0.98
C THR A 539 19.15 -13.88 2.49
N PHE A 540 17.97 -14.17 3.02
CA PHE A 540 17.73 -14.21 4.47
C PHE A 540 16.55 -15.12 4.78
N ASP A 541 16.43 -15.53 6.04
CA ASP A 541 15.26 -16.25 6.55
C ASP A 541 14.51 -15.34 7.53
N TRP A 542 13.22 -15.15 7.33
CA TRP A 542 12.36 -14.34 8.20
C TRP A 542 11.13 -15.12 8.65
N SER A 543 10.52 -14.72 9.77
CA SER A 543 9.30 -15.33 10.30
C SER A 543 8.51 -14.30 11.12
N VAL A 544 7.23 -14.56 11.35
CA VAL A 544 6.36 -13.73 12.19
C VAL A 544 5.43 -14.61 13.02
N SER A 545 5.10 -14.15 14.23
CA SER A 545 4.10 -14.74 15.12
C SER A 545 3.28 -13.59 15.67
N SER A 546 2.12 -13.38 15.06
CA SER A 546 1.23 -12.25 15.29
C SER A 546 -0.21 -12.60 14.89
N GLU A 547 -1.13 -11.65 15.05
CA GLU A 547 -2.49 -11.75 14.50
C GLU A 547 -2.49 -11.69 12.96
N GLU A 548 -3.42 -12.42 12.32
CA GLU A 548 -3.64 -12.40 10.88
C GLU A 548 -5.05 -11.91 10.57
N ASN A 549 -5.17 -10.98 9.62
CA ASN A 549 -6.48 -10.61 9.08
C ASN A 549 -6.90 -11.63 8.02
N THR A 550 -7.51 -12.74 8.45
CA THR A 550 -7.95 -13.80 7.53
C THR A 550 -9.11 -13.37 6.62
N ASP A 551 -9.86 -12.35 7.02
CA ASP A 551 -10.99 -11.80 6.24
C ASP A 551 -10.49 -10.85 5.13
N ASN A 552 -9.47 -10.05 5.40
CA ASN A 552 -8.79 -9.20 4.43
C ASN A 552 -7.26 -9.37 4.50
N PRO A 553 -6.69 -10.43 3.90
CA PRO A 553 -5.26 -10.73 3.99
C PRO A 553 -4.34 -9.65 3.40
N ASP A 554 -4.87 -8.77 2.55
CA ASP A 554 -4.14 -7.63 1.98
C ASP A 554 -4.01 -6.45 2.98
N GLU A 555 -4.77 -6.46 4.08
CA GLU A 555 -4.75 -5.48 5.17
C GLU A 555 -4.47 -6.22 6.50
N PRO A 556 -3.22 -6.63 6.76
CA PRO A 556 -2.89 -7.38 7.97
C PRO A 556 -3.07 -6.51 9.22
N PHE A 557 -3.47 -7.12 10.34
CA PHE A 557 -3.44 -6.50 11.66
C PHE A 557 -1.98 -6.21 12.06
N ASP A 558 -1.30 -7.24 12.57
CA ASP A 558 0.12 -7.18 12.87
C ASP A 558 0.94 -7.79 11.73
N ALA A 559 1.98 -7.08 11.26
CA ALA A 559 2.79 -7.57 10.15
C ALA A 559 4.27 -7.19 10.25
N LEU A 560 5.08 -8.08 9.68
CA LEU A 560 6.49 -7.86 9.36
C LEU A 560 6.64 -7.48 7.88
N TYR A 561 6.99 -6.23 7.64
CA TYR A 561 7.20 -5.66 6.31
C TYR A 561 8.66 -5.73 5.90
N LEU A 562 8.91 -6.01 4.63
CA LEU A 562 10.21 -5.93 3.96
C LEU A 562 10.23 -4.71 3.04
N LEU A 563 11.15 -3.78 3.29
CA LEU A 563 11.40 -2.63 2.44
C LEU A 563 12.80 -2.70 1.84
N VAL A 564 12.90 -2.44 0.53
CA VAL A 564 14.14 -2.37 -0.24
C VAL A 564 14.28 -0.94 -0.76
N ASP A 565 15.36 -0.27 -0.37
CA ASP A 565 15.64 1.13 -0.72
C ASP A 565 14.48 2.09 -0.41
N GLY A 566 13.74 1.77 0.66
CA GLY A 566 12.58 2.53 1.14
C GLY A 566 11.24 2.13 0.52
N GLU A 567 11.21 1.24 -0.47
CA GLU A 567 10.00 0.73 -1.10
C GLU A 567 9.58 -0.60 -0.47
N GLN A 568 8.30 -0.75 -0.10
CA GLN A 568 7.77 -2.01 0.40
C GLN A 568 7.74 -3.06 -0.72
N VAL A 569 8.36 -4.22 -0.49
CA VAL A 569 8.45 -5.31 -1.47
C VAL A 569 7.56 -6.50 -1.10
N SER A 570 7.38 -6.77 0.19
CA SER A 570 6.59 -7.89 0.71
C SER A 570 6.23 -7.66 2.16
N PHE A 571 5.25 -8.40 2.68
CA PHE A 571 5.01 -8.52 4.11
C PHE A 571 4.63 -9.97 4.46
N ILE A 572 4.66 -10.30 5.75
CA ILE A 572 4.05 -11.51 6.32
C ILE A 572 3.32 -11.12 7.62
N SER A 573 2.21 -11.77 7.91
CA SER A 573 1.38 -11.62 9.11
C SER A 573 0.93 -13.00 9.61
N GLY A 574 0.39 -13.09 10.82
CA GLY A 574 -0.07 -14.36 11.39
C GLY A 574 1.04 -15.23 11.99
N GLU A 575 0.89 -16.55 11.86
CA GLU A 575 1.84 -17.54 12.36
C GLU A 575 2.65 -18.17 11.22
N VAL A 576 3.66 -17.44 10.75
CA VAL A 576 4.51 -17.86 9.63
C VAL A 576 5.84 -18.38 10.17
N ALA A 577 6.11 -19.66 9.94
CA ALA A 577 7.41 -20.26 10.23
C ALA A 577 8.53 -19.65 9.36
N TYR A 578 9.79 -19.85 9.74
CA TYR A 578 10.91 -19.31 8.97
C TYR A 578 10.85 -19.71 7.49
N THR A 579 10.74 -18.71 6.63
CA THR A 579 10.79 -18.84 5.18
C THR A 579 12.02 -18.12 4.64
N LYS A 580 12.63 -18.71 3.62
CA LYS A 580 13.79 -18.12 2.95
C LYS A 580 13.34 -17.16 1.85
N VAL A 581 13.86 -15.94 1.89
CA VAL A 581 13.66 -14.92 0.85
C VAL A 581 14.98 -14.66 0.14
N THR A 582 14.89 -14.41 -1.16
CA THR A 582 16.01 -13.97 -1.99
C THR A 582 15.60 -12.70 -2.73
N ILE A 583 16.39 -11.65 -2.56
CA ILE A 583 16.33 -10.44 -3.38
C ILE A 583 17.45 -10.57 -4.41
N ASP A 584 17.08 -10.92 -5.63
CA ASP A 584 18.00 -11.04 -6.76
C ASP A 584 18.19 -9.69 -7.48
N ASP A 585 19.25 -9.61 -8.29
CA ASP A 585 19.53 -8.50 -9.21
C ASP A 585 19.65 -7.11 -8.55
N LEU A 586 20.18 -7.03 -7.33
CA LEU A 586 20.56 -5.76 -6.73
C LEU A 586 21.61 -5.08 -7.61
N SER A 587 21.33 -3.82 -7.96
CA SER A 587 22.17 -3.03 -8.86
C SER A 587 23.49 -2.61 -8.21
N ALA A 588 24.42 -2.03 -8.98
CA ALA A 588 25.61 -1.43 -8.36
C ALA A 588 25.23 -0.14 -7.66
N GLY A 589 25.46 -0.04 -6.34
CA GLY A 589 25.18 1.16 -5.56
C GLY A 589 25.11 0.87 -4.06
N GLU A 590 24.73 1.88 -3.29
CA GLU A 590 24.36 1.72 -1.88
C GLU A 590 22.94 1.19 -1.80
N HIS A 591 22.71 0.22 -0.93
CA HIS A 591 21.42 -0.39 -0.68
C HIS A 591 21.04 -0.32 0.80
N GLN A 592 19.74 -0.19 1.05
CA GLN A 592 19.12 -0.21 2.36
C GLN A 592 18.01 -1.25 2.40
N ILE A 593 18.13 -2.24 3.27
CA ILE A 593 17.11 -3.28 3.48
C ILE A 593 16.56 -3.14 4.88
N THR A 594 15.25 -2.97 4.99
CA THR A 594 14.57 -2.72 6.27
C THR A 594 13.54 -3.80 6.52
N TRP A 595 13.59 -4.40 7.71
CA TRP A 595 12.53 -5.25 8.24
C TRP A 595 11.81 -4.47 9.34
N LEU A 596 10.53 -4.19 9.11
CA LEU A 596 9.73 -3.34 9.96
C LEU A 596 8.55 -4.15 10.50
N TYR A 597 8.57 -4.43 11.80
CA TYR A 597 7.43 -5.03 12.49
C TYR A 597 6.52 -3.91 13.01
N LYS A 598 5.25 -3.88 12.60
CA LYS A 598 4.24 -2.94 13.09
C LYS A 598 3.11 -3.70 13.77
N LYS A 599 2.61 -3.14 14.88
CA LYS A 599 1.35 -3.55 15.48
C LYS A 599 0.25 -2.60 15.08
N ASP A 600 -0.95 -3.15 14.86
CA ASP A 600 -2.15 -2.35 14.70
C ASP A 600 -2.70 -1.88 16.07
N GLY A 601 -3.89 -1.27 16.02
CA GLY A 601 -4.63 -0.84 17.19
C GLY A 601 -5.29 -1.98 18.00
N GLY A 602 -5.30 -3.20 17.45
CA GLY A 602 -6.12 -4.34 17.86
C GLY A 602 -5.63 -5.12 19.08
N ALA A 603 -6.23 -6.30 19.30
CA ALA A 603 -5.90 -7.18 20.42
C ALA A 603 -4.60 -7.96 20.12
N SER A 604 -3.80 -8.27 21.14
CA SER A 604 -2.60 -9.09 20.96
C SER A 604 -2.94 -10.57 20.72
N GLU A 605 -2.49 -11.15 19.61
CA GLU A 605 -2.50 -12.60 19.37
C GLU A 605 -1.11 -13.13 19.01
N GLY A 606 -0.84 -14.40 19.35
CA GLY A 606 0.48 -15.00 19.12
C GLY A 606 1.55 -14.43 20.08
N LYS A 607 2.75 -14.16 19.56
CA LYS A 607 3.87 -13.59 20.33
C LYS A 607 4.11 -12.11 20.09
N ASP A 608 3.40 -11.51 19.15
CA ASP A 608 3.61 -10.16 18.64
C ASP A 608 5.06 -9.86 18.25
N LYS A 609 5.66 -10.76 17.46
CA LYS A 609 7.08 -10.65 17.10
C LYS A 609 7.40 -11.05 15.66
N GLY A 610 8.28 -10.27 15.04
CA GLY A 610 9.03 -10.64 13.84
C GLY A 610 10.40 -11.21 14.18
N TYR A 611 10.93 -12.09 13.34
CA TYR A 611 12.22 -12.76 13.51
C TYR A 611 13.03 -12.76 12.21
N LEU A 612 14.36 -12.74 12.33
CA LEU A 612 15.28 -12.71 11.20
C LEU A 612 16.55 -13.52 11.50
N LYS A 613 17.02 -14.31 10.52
CA LYS A 613 18.30 -15.03 10.57
C LYS A 613 18.90 -15.28 9.19
N ASN A 614 20.11 -15.84 9.18
CA ASN A 614 20.81 -16.31 7.97
C ASN A 614 20.94 -15.27 6.85
N VAL A 615 21.25 -14.01 7.21
CA VAL A 615 21.37 -12.91 6.24
C VAL A 615 22.72 -12.95 5.52
N ILE A 616 22.69 -13.15 4.21
CA ILE A 616 23.88 -13.35 3.38
C ILE A 616 23.76 -12.51 2.10
N PHE A 617 24.70 -11.60 1.90
CA PHE A 617 24.88 -10.90 0.63
C PHE A 617 25.91 -11.62 -0.25
N THR A 618 25.57 -11.84 -1.51
CA THR A 618 26.40 -12.50 -2.51
C THR A 618 26.67 -11.52 -3.67
N PRO A 619 27.87 -10.91 -3.75
CA PRO A 619 28.17 -9.94 -4.80
C PRO A 619 28.30 -10.61 -6.18
N ILE A 620 27.87 -9.91 -7.23
CA ILE A 620 28.13 -10.30 -8.63
C ILE A 620 29.63 -10.12 -8.88
N ALA A 621 30.31 -11.22 -9.21
CA ALA A 621 31.73 -11.19 -9.56
C ALA A 621 31.94 -10.33 -10.82
N ILE A 622 32.59 -9.17 -10.67
CA ILE A 622 33.08 -8.39 -11.81
C ILE A 622 34.19 -9.21 -12.46
N SER A 623 33.93 -9.80 -13.62
CA SER A 623 34.96 -10.42 -14.43
C SER A 623 35.88 -9.32 -14.99
N VAL A 624 36.96 -9.01 -14.29
CA VAL A 624 38.05 -8.20 -14.85
C VAL A 624 38.66 -9.02 -15.99
N PRO A 625 38.73 -8.50 -17.24
CA PRO A 625 39.43 -9.20 -18.30
C PRO A 625 40.87 -9.42 -17.86
N THR A 626 41.26 -10.68 -17.71
CA THR A 626 42.64 -11.02 -17.40
C THR A 626 43.51 -10.60 -18.58
N THR A 627 44.36 -9.60 -18.36
CA THR A 627 45.43 -9.25 -19.30
C THR A 627 46.23 -10.54 -19.59
N PRO A 628 46.44 -10.94 -20.86
CA PRO A 628 47.14 -12.17 -21.17
C PRO A 628 48.53 -12.16 -20.53
N ALA A 629 48.89 -13.25 -19.86
CA ALA A 629 50.22 -13.42 -19.28
C ALA A 629 51.31 -13.19 -20.36
N PRO A 630 52.45 -12.56 -20.02
CA PRO A 630 53.53 -12.38 -20.98
C PRO A 630 53.98 -13.75 -21.49
N ALA A 631 54.06 -13.90 -22.81
CA ALA A 631 54.53 -15.13 -23.42
C ALA A 631 55.90 -15.52 -22.84
N ALA A 632 56.00 -16.76 -22.36
CA ALA A 632 57.24 -17.31 -21.82
C ALA A 632 58.38 -17.20 -22.85
N ALA A 633 59.50 -16.63 -22.42
CA ALA A 633 60.71 -16.56 -23.22
C ALA A 633 61.16 -17.97 -23.62
N GLN A 634 61.21 -18.23 -24.93
CA GLN A 634 61.80 -19.45 -25.46
C GLN A 634 63.29 -19.53 -25.09
N THR A 635 63.63 -20.52 -24.28
CA THR A 635 65.00 -20.94 -24.04
C THR A 635 65.54 -21.62 -25.30
N SER A 636 66.34 -20.89 -26.09
CA SER A 636 67.09 -21.47 -27.19
C SER A 636 68.34 -22.18 -26.67
N SER A 637 68.33 -23.51 -26.77
CA SER A 637 69.52 -24.35 -26.59
C SER A 637 70.47 -24.16 -27.77
N LYS A 638 71.66 -23.60 -27.51
CA LYS A 638 72.74 -23.53 -28.49
C LYS A 638 73.46 -24.87 -28.56
N SER A 639 73.34 -25.52 -29.72
CA SER A 639 74.24 -26.57 -30.21
C SER A 639 75.18 -25.97 -31.27
N SER A 640 76.44 -26.37 -31.22
CA SER A 640 77.58 -25.90 -32.00
C SER A 640 77.51 -26.22 -33.49
N GLY A 641 77.93 -25.29 -34.35
CA GLY A 641 78.24 -25.55 -35.75
C GLY A 641 78.85 -24.34 -36.45
N SER A 642 80.10 -24.49 -36.89
CA SER A 642 80.95 -23.49 -37.53
C SER A 642 80.39 -22.85 -38.80
N SER A 643 80.72 -21.59 -39.07
CA SER A 643 81.46 -21.17 -40.28
C SER A 643 81.72 -19.66 -40.28
N SER A 644 82.88 -19.34 -40.83
CA SER A 644 83.60 -18.09 -40.94
C SER A 644 82.91 -16.97 -41.75
N TYR A 645 83.38 -15.73 -41.48
CA TYR A 645 83.67 -14.61 -42.41
C TYR A 645 82.95 -13.25 -42.17
N ILE A 646 83.81 -12.21 -42.01
CA ILE A 646 83.70 -10.81 -42.50
C ILE A 646 82.72 -9.89 -41.71
N ALA A 647 83.17 -8.97 -40.84
CA ALA A 647 83.88 -7.68 -41.01
C ALA A 647 82.95 -6.44 -40.95
N LEU A 648 83.31 -5.51 -40.05
CA LEU A 648 83.09 -4.06 -40.02
C LEU A 648 81.68 -3.46 -40.31
N PHE A 649 81.15 -2.64 -39.39
CA PHE A 649 81.37 -1.18 -39.38
C PHE A 649 80.69 -0.51 -38.16
N ILE A 650 81.33 0.57 -37.71
CA ILE A 650 81.02 1.45 -36.58
C ILE A 650 80.31 2.71 -37.13
N LEU A 651 79.64 3.46 -36.24
CA LEU A 651 79.29 4.91 -36.30
C LEU A 651 77.89 5.19 -36.88
N LEU A 652 77.04 6.12 -36.39
CA LEU A 652 77.21 7.28 -35.50
C LEU A 652 75.82 7.86 -35.10
N LEU A 653 75.80 8.66 -34.01
CA LEU A 653 74.91 9.79 -33.64
C LEU A 653 73.40 9.54 -33.36
N LEU A 654 72.87 9.80 -32.15
CA LEU A 654 72.66 11.10 -31.45
C LEU A 654 71.94 12.17 -32.30
N THR A 655 70.69 12.50 -31.95
CA THR A 655 70.35 13.73 -31.22
C THR A 655 68.85 14.08 -31.30
N LEU A 656 68.31 14.43 -30.13
CA LEU A 656 67.45 15.59 -29.86
C LEU A 656 66.12 15.77 -30.63
N ASN A 657 65.06 15.57 -29.83
CA ASN A 657 64.18 16.63 -29.32
C ASN A 657 62.98 17.10 -30.19
N ARG A 658 61.88 17.22 -29.45
CA ARG A 658 60.77 18.19 -29.57
C ARG A 658 59.59 17.89 -30.49
N ARG A 659 58.48 17.66 -29.76
CA ARG A 659 57.29 18.53 -29.61
C ARG A 659 56.05 18.17 -30.41
N ARG A 660 54.97 18.05 -29.61
CA ARG A 660 53.56 18.49 -29.84
C ARG A 660 52.86 17.71 -30.96
N ILE A 661 51.65 17.18 -30.78
CA ILE A 661 50.51 17.53 -29.92
C ILE A 661 49.96 16.25 -29.32
#